data_AF-A0A661TMB1-F1
#
_entry.id   AF-A0A661TMB1-F1
#
_cell.length_a   1.000
_cell.length_b   1.000
_cell.length_c   1.000
_cell.angle_alpha   90.00
_cell.angle_beta   90.00
_cell.angle_gamma   90.00
#
_symmetry.space_group_name_H-M   'P 1'
#
loop_
_entity.id
_entity.type
_entity.pdbx_description
1 polymer ?
#
loop_
_entity_poly.entity_id
_entity_poly.type
_entity_poly.pdbx_seq_one_letter_code
_entity_poly.pdbx_strand_id
1 'polypeptide(L)'
;MLDKLTPILDTKLKLLKKEGRLKGKEKVIVDIMPPGDGFGRKIVISDKRTLLNFASNSYLGISNDPRLIKAEHEADLKFGVGPGAVRFISGTQKPHVKLEEKLAQFYKKEAGMIFSSAYAANCGVIAPLMDKDTCIISDELNHNSIIMAIRFAGVTRDRKKIYAHSNVDELRKCIDEFAGKTKRLIIVTDGVFSMRGDYASLKDIANLAEEYEAKFKEGIITVIDDSHGIGAYGKTGRGTPEVTQEDRIDVISATLGKGLGVDDGFIVSNKKVIEYLRESFPLYIYSNPISLGIASAALKALEILDSNEGRELLKKLRENSEYFRKGIDKIGFETIKGIHPIIPVVIGDPIKAKQVVSHLYQRGVYVVALTYPVVPKGQDTIRVQISASHTRQDFDYALKSFKEAGRKEGILKMKTTSGLELIPIGSDYKSILPKHPILAPLPERMKAWVTYRGGKTILEEVSLPKILADDVLIEPLWISICTSDVNKFINLTGNQKKTIFGHEFAGRIVAVGRNVNKALIGQIVIVEEHYPCLECDLCLERKFDKREREGFLGWYKSGNSKDWLRNGAFAEFVSIHKSCLKSTQGIEKLNFFPSLAEPFGNTVKMERIIREKCGRIPETLLIWGGCGAQALYMVPYFASKGTRNFVLIYRGKPAMRYMKRCVTDLDAHFYFVNSEDQKELDRLKRELGQEDGFVSIELTGEKKLQKMVIEYASPRGKIFYYGLPQGGKKVIIPSTNIDIHTFVTDRAGIEELSLNGVKATRVMGRDNESWKKTIDTLKTDAQLRKDIMKPLVRQVPQKILES
;
A
#
# COMPACT_ATOMS: atom_id res chain seq x y z
N MET A 1 11.14 4.16 -49.76
CA MET A 1 9.76 4.68 -49.61
C MET A 1 9.32 4.73 -48.14
N LEU A 2 9.41 3.63 -47.39
CA LEU A 2 9.04 3.61 -45.96
C LEU A 2 9.87 4.57 -45.11
N ASP A 3 11.03 5.01 -45.57
CA ASP A 3 11.95 5.93 -44.92
C ASP A 3 11.33 7.28 -44.53
N LYS A 4 10.31 7.73 -45.28
CA LYS A 4 9.49 8.91 -44.93
C LYS A 4 8.40 8.61 -43.89
N LEU A 5 7.95 7.36 -43.82
CA LEU A 5 6.88 6.90 -42.93
C LEU A 5 7.43 6.47 -41.55
N THR A 6 8.59 5.81 -41.51
CA THR A 6 9.19 5.28 -40.28
C THR A 6 9.36 6.35 -39.18
N PRO A 7 9.88 7.57 -39.43
CA PRO A 7 9.96 8.62 -38.41
C PRO A 7 8.59 9.06 -37.85
N ILE A 8 7.54 9.01 -38.69
CA ILE A 8 6.16 9.31 -38.29
C ILE A 8 5.62 8.19 -37.40
N LEU A 9 5.88 6.93 -37.75
CA LEU A 9 5.49 5.77 -36.95
C LEU A 9 6.25 5.73 -35.61
N ASP A 10 7.56 6.02 -35.60
CA ASP A 10 8.35 6.16 -34.37
C ASP A 10 7.79 7.22 -33.45
N THR A 11 7.35 8.36 -34.00
CA THR A 11 6.71 9.43 -33.23
C THR A 11 5.39 8.96 -32.62
N LYS A 12 4.57 8.22 -33.38
CA LYS A 12 3.32 7.59 -32.88
C LYS A 12 3.60 6.52 -31.81
N LEU A 13 4.63 5.69 -31.97
CA LEU A 13 5.03 4.67 -31.01
C LEU A 13 5.57 5.29 -29.72
N LYS A 14 6.38 6.36 -29.81
CA LYS A 14 6.83 7.17 -28.66
C LYS A 14 5.65 7.80 -27.93
N LEU A 15 4.63 8.29 -28.64
CA LEU A 15 3.40 8.81 -28.04
C LEU A 15 2.62 7.71 -27.30
N LEU A 16 2.36 6.56 -27.95
CA LEU A 16 1.70 5.41 -27.29
C LEU A 16 2.47 4.92 -26.05
N LYS A 17 3.80 5.00 -26.06
CA LYS A 17 4.64 4.69 -24.88
C LYS A 17 4.45 5.72 -23.77
N LYS A 18 4.44 7.02 -24.10
CA LYS A 18 4.19 8.12 -23.16
C LYS A 18 2.79 8.04 -22.53
N GLU A 19 1.79 7.62 -23.30
CA GLU A 19 0.41 7.43 -22.86
C GLU A 19 0.18 6.11 -22.09
N GLY A 20 1.19 5.23 -21.97
CA GLY A 20 1.06 3.92 -21.34
C GLY A 20 0.22 2.90 -22.13
N ARG A 21 -0.12 3.21 -23.39
CA ARG A 21 -0.95 2.39 -24.29
C ARG A 21 -0.15 1.37 -25.09
N LEU A 22 1.15 1.61 -25.29
CA LEU A 22 2.06 0.67 -25.95
C LEU A 22 2.17 -0.62 -25.10
N LYS A 23 1.79 -1.77 -25.69
CA LYS A 23 1.73 -3.06 -24.98
C LYS A 23 3.11 -3.65 -24.64
N GLY A 24 4.17 -3.23 -25.33
CA GLY A 24 5.55 -3.65 -25.06
C GLY A 24 5.91 -4.99 -25.72
N LYS A 25 6.90 -5.70 -25.15
CA LYS A 25 7.24 -7.07 -25.57
C LYS A 25 6.31 -8.07 -24.90
N GLU A 26 5.84 -9.04 -25.66
CA GLU A 26 4.99 -10.12 -25.18
C GLU A 26 5.79 -11.16 -24.37
N LYS A 27 5.11 -11.83 -23.44
CA LYS A 27 5.65 -12.98 -22.70
C LYS A 27 5.20 -14.24 -23.42
N VAL A 28 6.06 -14.74 -24.31
CA VAL A 28 5.79 -15.91 -25.13
C VAL A 28 5.81 -17.16 -24.24
N ILE A 29 4.72 -17.93 -24.26
CA ILE A 29 4.68 -19.28 -23.70
C ILE A 29 5.37 -20.20 -24.71
N VAL A 30 6.37 -20.97 -24.26
CA VAL A 30 7.16 -21.88 -25.10
C VAL A 30 6.89 -23.35 -24.82
N ASP A 31 6.29 -23.68 -23.68
CA ASP A 31 5.90 -25.04 -23.29
C ASP A 31 4.80 -25.03 -22.21
N ILE A 32 4.07 -26.13 -22.04
CA ILE A 32 3.05 -26.35 -21.00
C ILE A 32 3.36 -27.65 -20.26
N MET A 33 3.85 -27.53 -19.03
CA MET A 33 4.14 -28.68 -18.18
C MET A 33 2.84 -29.32 -17.67
N PRO A 34 2.77 -30.68 -17.62
CA PRO A 34 1.64 -31.40 -17.04
C PRO A 34 1.51 -31.15 -15.52
N PRO A 35 0.37 -31.53 -14.90
CA PRO A 35 0.24 -31.52 -13.45
C PRO A 35 1.27 -32.43 -12.77
N GLY A 36 1.73 -32.06 -11.58
CA GLY A 36 2.78 -32.78 -10.86
C GLY A 36 3.03 -32.19 -9.47
N ASP A 37 3.52 -33.01 -8.54
CA ASP A 37 3.83 -32.64 -7.15
C ASP A 37 2.67 -31.94 -6.40
N GLY A 38 1.43 -32.32 -6.72
CA GLY A 38 0.19 -31.72 -6.18
C GLY A 38 -0.21 -30.37 -6.81
N PHE A 39 0.60 -29.80 -7.68
CA PHE A 39 0.28 -28.60 -8.47
C PHE A 39 -0.43 -28.94 -9.79
N GLY A 40 -1.20 -27.99 -10.30
CA GLY A 40 -1.78 -28.04 -11.65
C GLY A 40 -0.76 -27.81 -12.76
N ARG A 41 -1.25 -27.69 -14.00
CA ARG A 41 -0.42 -27.38 -15.19
C ARG A 41 0.30 -26.04 -15.01
N LYS A 42 1.55 -25.97 -15.49
CA LYS A 42 2.39 -24.77 -15.45
C LYS A 42 2.80 -24.36 -16.86
N ILE A 43 2.92 -23.07 -17.11
CA ILE A 43 3.44 -22.54 -18.38
C ILE A 43 4.94 -22.27 -18.26
N VAL A 44 5.70 -22.54 -19.31
CA VAL A 44 7.09 -22.13 -19.43
C VAL A 44 7.14 -20.89 -20.32
N ILE A 45 7.72 -19.79 -19.82
CA ILE A 45 7.90 -18.54 -20.59
C ILE A 45 9.27 -18.56 -21.29
N SER A 46 9.42 -17.80 -22.37
CA SER A 46 10.67 -17.64 -23.12
C SER A 46 11.88 -17.15 -22.31
N ASP A 47 11.69 -16.62 -21.09
CA ASP A 47 12.76 -16.35 -20.11
C ASP A 47 13.14 -17.58 -19.25
N LYS A 48 12.69 -18.77 -19.67
CA LYS A 48 12.85 -20.10 -19.05
C LYS A 48 12.19 -20.26 -17.68
N ARG A 49 11.30 -19.36 -17.27
CA ARG A 49 10.55 -19.51 -16.01
C ARG A 49 9.33 -20.42 -16.18
N THR A 50 9.19 -21.37 -15.25
CA THR A 50 7.96 -22.16 -15.05
C THR A 50 7.02 -21.44 -14.09
N LEU A 51 5.76 -21.20 -14.49
CA LEU A 51 4.79 -20.38 -13.75
C LEU A 51 3.41 -21.06 -13.64
N LEU A 52 2.73 -20.90 -12.52
CA LEU A 52 1.30 -21.17 -12.37
C LEU A 52 0.49 -20.11 -13.13
N ASN A 53 -0.38 -20.52 -14.06
CA ASN A 53 -1.11 -19.60 -14.93
C ASN A 53 -2.48 -19.20 -14.34
N PHE A 54 -2.52 -18.02 -13.71
CA PHE A 54 -3.73 -17.36 -13.23
C PHE A 54 -4.20 -16.23 -14.16
N ALA A 55 -3.69 -16.20 -15.41
CA ALA A 55 -4.06 -15.22 -16.43
C ALA A 55 -4.84 -15.83 -17.62
N SER A 56 -4.97 -17.15 -17.69
CA SER A 56 -5.74 -17.84 -18.75
C SER A 56 -7.25 -17.64 -18.59
N ASN A 57 -8.00 -17.59 -19.70
CA ASN A 57 -9.46 -17.65 -19.68
C ASN A 57 -9.99 -19.10 -19.85
N SER A 58 -9.14 -20.13 -19.79
CA SER A 58 -9.54 -21.55 -19.87
C SER A 58 -10.21 -22.01 -18.57
N TYR A 59 -11.47 -21.61 -18.39
CA TYR A 59 -12.21 -21.76 -17.13
C TYR A 59 -12.47 -23.23 -16.75
N LEU A 60 -12.85 -24.09 -17.71
CA LEU A 60 -12.95 -25.53 -17.46
C LEU A 60 -11.58 -26.22 -17.38
N GLY A 61 -10.52 -25.58 -17.89
CA GLY A 61 -9.16 -26.15 -17.90
C GLY A 61 -8.97 -27.30 -18.88
N ILE A 62 -9.86 -27.43 -19.88
CA ILE A 62 -9.90 -28.52 -20.87
C ILE A 62 -9.09 -28.24 -22.14
N SER A 63 -8.44 -27.08 -22.28
CA SER A 63 -7.60 -26.74 -23.46
C SER A 63 -6.45 -27.73 -23.74
N ASN A 64 -6.12 -28.60 -22.79
CA ASN A 64 -5.12 -29.67 -22.90
C ASN A 64 -5.75 -31.06 -22.68
N ASP A 65 -7.06 -31.21 -22.93
CA ASP A 65 -7.75 -32.49 -22.85
C ASP A 65 -7.42 -33.35 -24.07
N PRO A 66 -6.91 -34.59 -23.89
CA PRO A 66 -6.55 -35.46 -25.01
C PRO A 66 -7.71 -35.76 -25.97
N ARG A 67 -8.98 -35.66 -25.53
CA ARG A 67 -10.16 -35.89 -26.36
C ARG A 67 -10.42 -34.74 -27.35
N LEU A 68 -10.09 -33.50 -26.97
CA LEU A 68 -10.17 -32.34 -27.86
C LEU A 68 -9.07 -32.43 -28.92
N ILE A 69 -7.82 -32.64 -28.49
CA ILE A 69 -6.65 -32.80 -29.38
C ILE A 69 -6.88 -33.95 -30.37
N LYS A 70 -7.45 -35.07 -29.90
CA LYS A 70 -7.82 -36.19 -30.77
C LYS A 70 -8.91 -35.81 -31.78
N ALA A 71 -9.97 -35.12 -31.36
CA ALA A 71 -11.05 -34.69 -32.26
C ALA A 71 -10.57 -33.69 -33.33
N GLU A 72 -9.60 -32.83 -32.98
CA GLU A 72 -8.91 -31.94 -33.92
C GLU A 72 -8.15 -32.76 -34.97
N HIS A 73 -7.25 -33.64 -34.52
CA HIS A 73 -6.40 -34.45 -35.40
C HIS A 73 -7.19 -35.41 -36.30
N GLU A 74 -8.26 -36.05 -35.79
CA GLU A 74 -9.14 -36.91 -36.58
C GLU A 74 -9.90 -36.15 -37.68
N ALA A 75 -10.19 -34.87 -37.46
CA ALA A 75 -10.82 -34.02 -38.48
C ALA A 75 -9.81 -33.55 -39.53
N ASP A 76 -8.62 -33.11 -39.11
CA ASP A 76 -7.55 -32.68 -40.02
C ASP A 76 -7.07 -33.82 -40.92
N LEU A 77 -6.90 -35.04 -40.40
CA LEU A 77 -6.58 -36.23 -41.19
C LEU A 77 -7.67 -36.58 -42.22
N LYS A 78 -8.93 -36.25 -41.93
CA LYS A 78 -10.07 -36.63 -42.76
C LYS A 78 -10.45 -35.59 -43.82
N PHE A 79 -10.29 -34.31 -43.49
CA PHE A 79 -10.79 -33.20 -44.29
C PHE A 79 -9.71 -32.17 -44.69
N GLY A 80 -8.49 -32.31 -44.18
CA GLY A 80 -7.41 -31.34 -44.33
C GLY A 80 -7.50 -30.16 -43.35
N VAL A 81 -6.43 -29.36 -43.30
CA VAL A 81 -6.26 -28.26 -42.33
C VAL A 81 -7.28 -27.13 -42.52
N GLY A 82 -7.60 -26.79 -43.77
CA GLY A 82 -8.54 -25.72 -44.10
C GLY A 82 -9.29 -26.01 -45.39
N PRO A 83 -10.53 -25.52 -45.54
CA PRO A 83 -11.41 -25.92 -46.64
C PRO A 83 -11.05 -25.29 -47.99
N GLY A 84 -10.03 -24.42 -48.06
CA GLY A 84 -9.57 -23.77 -49.30
C GLY A 84 -10.52 -22.70 -49.89
N ALA A 85 -11.71 -22.52 -49.32
CA ALA A 85 -12.72 -21.61 -49.83
C ALA A 85 -13.69 -21.10 -48.75
N VAL A 86 -14.50 -20.10 -49.11
CA VAL A 86 -15.49 -19.43 -48.26
C VAL A 86 -16.77 -20.26 -48.08
N ARG A 87 -17.56 -19.98 -47.04
CA ARG A 87 -18.72 -20.83 -46.64
C ARG A 87 -19.69 -21.18 -47.77
N PHE A 88 -20.02 -20.22 -48.65
CA PHE A 88 -21.00 -20.42 -49.73
C PHE A 88 -20.41 -21.05 -51.02
N ILE A 89 -19.08 -21.08 -51.17
CA ILE A 89 -18.38 -21.69 -52.31
C ILE A 89 -17.59 -22.90 -51.80
N SER A 90 -18.24 -24.05 -51.60
CA SER A 90 -17.61 -25.30 -51.16
C SER A 90 -16.89 -25.28 -49.79
N GLY A 91 -16.83 -24.14 -49.07
CA GLY A 91 -16.14 -24.03 -47.78
C GLY A 91 -16.93 -24.52 -46.56
N THR A 92 -18.23 -24.78 -46.71
CA THR A 92 -19.03 -25.39 -45.63
C THR A 92 -18.85 -26.90 -45.61
N GLN A 93 -18.41 -27.45 -44.47
CA GLN A 93 -18.24 -28.88 -44.26
C GLN A 93 -18.98 -29.37 -43.01
N LYS A 94 -19.07 -30.71 -42.86
CA LYS A 94 -19.84 -31.37 -41.80
C LYS A 94 -19.48 -30.94 -40.36
N PRO A 95 -18.21 -30.67 -39.99
CA PRO A 95 -17.89 -30.13 -38.66
C PRO A 95 -18.53 -28.77 -38.37
N HIS A 96 -18.54 -27.86 -39.34
CA HIS A 96 -19.13 -26.52 -39.20
C HIS A 96 -20.63 -26.60 -38.88
N VAL A 97 -21.37 -27.38 -39.66
CA VAL A 97 -22.82 -27.53 -39.51
C VAL A 97 -23.17 -28.17 -38.16
N LYS A 98 -22.47 -29.25 -37.78
CA LYS A 98 -22.69 -29.91 -36.48
C LYS A 98 -22.42 -29.01 -35.28
N LEU A 99 -21.38 -28.19 -35.35
CA LEU A 99 -21.07 -27.22 -34.30
C LEU A 99 -22.17 -26.16 -34.19
N GLU A 100 -22.63 -25.61 -35.31
CA GLU A 100 -23.73 -24.64 -35.37
C GLU A 100 -25.04 -25.20 -34.80
N GLU A 101 -25.40 -26.44 -35.17
CA GLU A 101 -26.55 -27.17 -34.61
C GLU A 101 -26.43 -27.38 -33.10
N LYS A 102 -25.27 -27.84 -32.61
CA LYS A 102 -25.06 -28.13 -31.18
C LYS A 102 -25.04 -26.87 -30.33
N LEU A 103 -24.47 -25.77 -30.83
CA LEU A 103 -24.50 -24.46 -30.17
C LEU A 103 -25.94 -23.93 -30.03
N ALA A 104 -26.73 -24.02 -31.11
CA ALA A 104 -28.14 -23.64 -31.08
C ALA A 104 -28.93 -24.46 -30.06
N GLN A 105 -28.76 -25.79 -30.07
CA GLN A 105 -29.37 -26.71 -29.10
C GLN A 105 -29.00 -26.35 -27.66
N PHE A 106 -27.71 -26.12 -27.36
CA PHE A 106 -27.21 -25.82 -26.02
C PHE A 106 -27.82 -24.53 -25.45
N TYR A 107 -27.99 -23.50 -26.30
CA TYR A 107 -28.63 -22.24 -25.92
C TYR A 107 -30.17 -22.24 -26.03
N LYS A 108 -30.79 -23.35 -26.46
CA LYS A 108 -32.22 -23.46 -26.78
C LYS A 108 -32.69 -22.41 -27.80
N LYS A 109 -31.86 -22.13 -28.82
CA LYS A 109 -32.19 -21.25 -29.94
C LYS A 109 -32.33 -22.07 -31.22
N GLU A 110 -32.95 -21.50 -32.24
CA GLU A 110 -33.33 -22.25 -33.46
C GLU A 110 -32.14 -22.52 -34.39
N ALA A 111 -31.17 -21.60 -34.44
CA ALA A 111 -30.03 -21.70 -35.33
C ALA A 111 -28.76 -21.05 -34.74
N GLY A 112 -27.61 -21.52 -35.24
CA GLY A 112 -26.28 -21.02 -34.89
C GLY A 112 -25.47 -20.63 -36.13
N MET A 113 -24.44 -19.82 -35.93
CA MET A 113 -23.53 -19.36 -36.98
C MET A 113 -22.15 -19.06 -36.38
N ILE A 114 -21.11 -19.73 -36.90
CA ILE A 114 -19.72 -19.58 -36.41
C ILE A 114 -18.95 -18.51 -37.18
N PHE A 115 -18.01 -17.86 -36.49
CA PHE A 115 -17.17 -16.76 -36.97
C PHE A 115 -15.72 -16.99 -36.53
N SER A 116 -14.75 -16.42 -37.26
CA SER A 116 -13.32 -16.46 -36.92
C SER A 116 -12.90 -15.73 -35.63
N SER A 117 -13.87 -15.20 -34.87
CA SER A 117 -13.73 -14.70 -33.49
C SER A 117 -15.08 -14.19 -32.98
N ALA A 118 -15.24 -14.09 -31.66
CA ALA A 118 -16.36 -13.35 -31.07
C ALA A 118 -16.34 -11.84 -31.43
N TYR A 119 -15.17 -11.30 -31.80
CA TYR A 119 -15.07 -9.94 -32.32
C TYR A 119 -15.77 -9.82 -33.68
N ALA A 120 -15.50 -10.75 -34.60
CA ALA A 120 -16.18 -10.84 -35.89
C ALA A 120 -17.67 -11.14 -35.72
N ALA A 121 -18.05 -11.98 -34.74
CA ALA A 121 -19.44 -12.26 -34.39
C ALA A 121 -20.22 -10.98 -33.97
N ASN A 122 -19.68 -10.16 -33.06
CA ASN A 122 -20.33 -8.91 -32.64
C ASN A 122 -20.49 -7.92 -33.80
N CYS A 123 -19.48 -7.80 -34.67
CA CYS A 123 -19.60 -7.03 -35.91
C CYS A 123 -20.67 -7.62 -36.85
N GLY A 124 -20.75 -8.95 -36.93
CA GLY A 124 -21.70 -9.69 -37.75
C GLY A 124 -23.15 -9.60 -37.30
N VAL A 125 -23.41 -9.26 -36.03
CA VAL A 125 -24.75 -8.95 -35.53
C VAL A 125 -25.07 -7.48 -35.71
N ILE A 126 -24.21 -6.58 -35.21
CA ILE A 126 -24.56 -5.16 -35.13
C ILE A 126 -24.57 -4.53 -36.52
N ALA A 127 -23.59 -4.82 -37.38
CA ALA A 127 -23.49 -4.10 -38.66
C ALA A 127 -24.66 -4.37 -39.62
N PRO A 128 -25.15 -5.61 -39.81
CA PRO A 128 -26.30 -5.85 -40.68
C PRO A 128 -27.65 -5.46 -40.09
N LEU A 129 -27.79 -5.46 -38.75
CA LEU A 129 -29.06 -5.08 -38.09
C LEU A 129 -29.22 -3.55 -37.91
N MET A 130 -28.22 -2.75 -38.26
CA MET A 130 -28.31 -1.29 -38.29
C MET A 130 -28.69 -0.80 -39.69
N ASP A 131 -29.84 -0.11 -39.79
CA ASP A 131 -30.18 0.70 -40.96
C ASP A 131 -30.33 2.19 -40.55
N LYS A 132 -30.95 3.02 -41.40
CA LYS A 132 -31.15 4.45 -41.12
C LYS A 132 -32.19 4.74 -40.02
N ASP A 133 -33.14 3.82 -39.82
CA ASP A 133 -34.27 3.96 -38.91
C ASP A 133 -34.06 3.17 -37.59
N THR A 134 -32.90 2.50 -37.46
CA THR A 134 -32.42 1.82 -36.24
C THR A 134 -31.60 2.74 -35.33
N CYS A 135 -31.79 2.60 -34.00
CA CYS A 135 -30.92 3.15 -32.96
C CYS A 135 -30.36 2.07 -32.02
N ILE A 136 -29.32 2.39 -31.25
CA ILE A 136 -28.64 1.43 -30.36
C ILE A 136 -28.29 2.01 -28.98
N ILE A 137 -28.49 1.21 -27.93
CA ILE A 137 -28.11 1.55 -26.55
C ILE A 137 -27.05 0.54 -26.07
N SER A 138 -25.98 1.03 -25.46
CA SER A 138 -24.82 0.26 -24.98
C SER A 138 -24.51 0.55 -23.52
N ASP A 139 -24.14 -0.45 -22.73
CA ASP A 139 -23.49 -0.23 -21.43
C ASP A 139 -22.13 0.48 -21.63
N GLU A 140 -21.72 1.33 -20.69
CA GLU A 140 -20.45 2.07 -20.77
C GLU A 140 -19.20 1.20 -20.68
N LEU A 141 -19.28 0.03 -20.03
CA LEU A 141 -18.15 -0.89 -19.83
C LEU A 141 -18.06 -2.01 -20.88
N ASN A 142 -18.94 -1.98 -21.88
CA ASN A 142 -18.98 -2.96 -22.96
C ASN A 142 -17.62 -3.19 -23.62
N HIS A 143 -17.32 -4.46 -23.90
CA HIS A 143 -16.08 -4.88 -24.51
C HIS A 143 -15.82 -4.17 -25.85
N ASN A 144 -14.54 -3.95 -26.15
CA ASN A 144 -14.11 -3.18 -27.32
C ASN A 144 -14.61 -3.76 -28.66
N SER A 145 -14.93 -5.07 -28.74
CA SER A 145 -15.60 -5.64 -29.92
C SER A 145 -16.97 -5.00 -30.18
N ILE A 146 -17.81 -4.83 -29.15
CA ILE A 146 -19.13 -4.16 -29.24
C ILE A 146 -18.94 -2.70 -29.66
N ILE A 147 -18.05 -1.97 -28.97
CA ILE A 147 -17.77 -0.55 -29.27
C ILE A 147 -17.31 -0.37 -30.72
N MET A 148 -16.47 -1.28 -31.23
CA MET A 148 -15.96 -1.21 -32.60
C MET A 148 -16.96 -1.72 -33.63
N ALA A 149 -17.83 -2.68 -33.30
CA ALA A 149 -18.95 -3.09 -34.12
C ALA A 149 -19.94 -1.93 -34.35
N ILE A 150 -20.29 -1.16 -33.30
CA ILE A 150 -21.11 0.06 -33.41
C ILE A 150 -20.44 1.12 -34.30
N ARG A 151 -19.11 1.26 -34.24
CA ARG A 151 -18.35 2.19 -35.10
C ARG A 151 -18.26 1.71 -36.55
N PHE A 152 -18.07 0.41 -36.76
CA PHE A 152 -18.00 -0.23 -38.07
C PHE A 152 -19.34 -0.16 -38.80
N ALA A 153 -20.44 -0.29 -38.07
CA ALA A 153 -21.81 -0.08 -38.54
C ALA A 153 -22.16 1.40 -38.85
N GLY A 154 -21.20 2.33 -38.76
CA GLY A 154 -21.41 3.74 -39.12
C GLY A 154 -22.39 4.49 -38.21
N VAL A 155 -22.64 4.02 -36.98
CA VAL A 155 -23.69 4.60 -36.12
C VAL A 155 -23.29 5.97 -35.60
N THR A 156 -24.07 6.98 -36.02
CA THR A 156 -23.92 8.39 -35.70
C THR A 156 -24.23 8.66 -34.22
N ARG A 157 -23.91 9.87 -33.71
CA ARG A 157 -24.04 10.19 -32.27
C ARG A 157 -25.49 10.33 -31.81
N ASP A 158 -26.34 10.84 -32.69
CA ASP A 158 -27.78 11.00 -32.53
C ASP A 158 -28.51 9.65 -32.47
N ARG A 159 -28.00 8.61 -33.14
CA ARG A 159 -28.61 7.26 -33.19
C ARG A 159 -28.06 6.26 -32.17
N LYS A 160 -27.32 6.74 -31.16
CA LYS A 160 -26.84 5.89 -30.08
C LYS A 160 -26.86 6.56 -28.72
N LYS A 161 -27.06 5.75 -27.68
CA LYS A 161 -26.87 6.15 -26.29
C LYS A 161 -25.93 5.19 -25.59
N ILE A 162 -25.29 5.71 -24.55
CA ILE A 162 -24.49 4.94 -23.61
C ILE A 162 -25.09 5.24 -22.24
N TYR A 163 -25.41 4.21 -21.48
CA TYR A 163 -25.89 4.34 -20.10
C TYR A 163 -24.78 3.92 -19.12
N ALA A 164 -24.75 4.53 -17.94
CA ALA A 164 -23.82 4.15 -16.88
C ALA A 164 -23.98 2.67 -16.50
N HIS A 165 -22.88 2.05 -16.07
CA HIS A 165 -22.77 0.60 -15.95
C HIS A 165 -23.85 -0.02 -15.06
N SER A 166 -24.61 -0.97 -15.61
CA SER A 166 -25.75 -1.62 -14.93
C SER A 166 -26.83 -0.66 -14.39
N ASN A 167 -26.91 0.59 -14.87
CA ASN A 167 -27.90 1.58 -14.44
C ASN A 167 -29.22 1.45 -15.21
N VAL A 168 -30.14 0.64 -14.69
CA VAL A 168 -31.45 0.35 -15.30
C VAL A 168 -32.31 1.62 -15.49
N ASP A 169 -32.26 2.58 -14.57
CA ASP A 169 -33.02 3.85 -14.67
C ASP A 169 -32.50 4.75 -15.80
N GLU A 170 -31.21 4.68 -16.09
CA GLU A 170 -30.59 5.43 -17.19
C GLU A 170 -30.77 4.73 -18.53
N LEU A 171 -30.75 3.38 -18.54
CA LEU A 171 -31.21 2.59 -19.69
C LEU A 171 -32.65 2.95 -20.07
N ARG A 172 -33.58 2.97 -19.09
CA ARG A 172 -34.98 3.39 -19.31
C ARG A 172 -35.08 4.77 -19.97
N LYS A 173 -34.37 5.78 -19.44
CA LYS A 173 -34.32 7.13 -20.03
C LYS A 173 -33.78 7.14 -21.46
N CYS A 174 -32.77 6.31 -21.75
CA CYS A 174 -32.25 6.17 -23.12
C CYS A 174 -33.28 5.55 -24.08
N ILE A 175 -34.14 4.64 -23.61
CA ILE A 175 -35.23 4.06 -24.41
C ILE A 175 -36.33 5.10 -24.66
N ASP A 176 -36.74 5.86 -23.62
CA ASP A 176 -37.71 6.97 -23.74
C ASP A 176 -37.29 8.00 -24.80
N GLU A 177 -35.98 8.27 -24.93
CA GLU A 177 -35.48 9.21 -25.94
C GLU A 177 -35.69 8.74 -27.39
N PHE A 178 -35.74 7.43 -27.66
CA PHE A 178 -35.91 6.86 -29.01
C PHE A 178 -37.33 6.37 -29.32
N ALA A 179 -38.13 6.10 -28.29
CA ALA A 179 -39.49 5.60 -28.39
C ALA A 179 -40.35 6.49 -29.32
N GLY A 180 -41.03 5.88 -30.29
CA GLY A 180 -41.86 6.57 -31.28
C GLY A 180 -41.11 7.44 -32.32
N LYS A 181 -39.78 7.60 -32.20
CA LYS A 181 -38.95 8.39 -33.15
C LYS A 181 -38.19 7.52 -34.16
N THR A 182 -38.05 6.23 -33.86
CA THR A 182 -37.24 5.26 -34.61
C THR A 182 -38.04 3.98 -34.78
N LYS A 183 -37.70 3.16 -35.77
CA LYS A 183 -38.45 1.91 -36.03
C LYS A 183 -37.94 0.76 -35.19
N ARG A 184 -36.62 0.62 -35.07
CA ARG A 184 -35.94 -0.48 -34.40
C ARG A 184 -34.99 0.05 -33.33
N LEU A 185 -34.95 -0.61 -32.19
CA LEU A 185 -33.95 -0.37 -31.17
C LEU A 185 -33.11 -1.64 -30.95
N ILE A 186 -31.81 -1.49 -30.78
CA ILE A 186 -30.92 -2.56 -30.31
C ILE A 186 -30.43 -2.20 -28.91
N ILE A 187 -30.57 -3.11 -27.95
CA ILE A 187 -29.94 -2.98 -26.62
C ILE A 187 -28.81 -4.01 -26.56
N VAL A 188 -27.56 -3.56 -26.42
CA VAL A 188 -26.38 -4.43 -26.45
C VAL A 188 -25.53 -4.33 -25.17
N THR A 189 -25.16 -5.48 -24.61
CA THR A 189 -24.33 -5.57 -23.39
C THR A 189 -23.36 -6.75 -23.41
N ASP A 190 -22.23 -6.68 -22.70
CA ASP A 190 -21.55 -7.88 -22.21
C ASP A 190 -22.49 -8.65 -21.28
N GLY A 191 -22.52 -9.98 -21.37
CA GLY A 191 -23.18 -10.83 -20.38
C GLY A 191 -22.40 -10.82 -19.06
N VAL A 192 -21.09 -11.09 -19.12
CA VAL A 192 -20.14 -10.95 -18.01
C VAL A 192 -19.02 -10.00 -18.40
N PHE A 193 -18.83 -8.93 -17.62
CA PHE A 193 -17.88 -7.86 -17.93
C PHE A 193 -16.44 -8.31 -17.70
N SER A 194 -15.71 -8.44 -18.81
CA SER A 194 -14.42 -9.15 -18.89
C SER A 194 -13.36 -8.74 -17.85
N MET A 195 -13.30 -7.47 -17.45
CA MET A 195 -12.29 -6.95 -16.52
C MET A 195 -12.68 -7.06 -15.04
N ARG A 196 -13.96 -7.31 -14.74
CA ARG A 196 -14.57 -7.15 -13.41
C ARG A 196 -15.28 -8.41 -12.89
N GLY A 197 -15.86 -9.24 -13.76
CA GLY A 197 -16.56 -10.46 -13.36
C GLY A 197 -17.93 -10.24 -12.71
N ASP A 198 -18.43 -9.00 -12.71
CA ASP A 198 -19.85 -8.70 -12.61
C ASP A 198 -20.55 -8.96 -13.97
N TYR A 199 -21.87 -8.93 -13.98
CA TYR A 199 -22.72 -9.39 -15.09
C TYR A 199 -23.96 -8.51 -15.25
N ALA A 200 -24.48 -8.42 -16.47
CA ALA A 200 -25.64 -7.60 -16.77
C ALA A 200 -26.94 -8.18 -16.18
N SER A 201 -27.84 -7.31 -15.72
CA SER A 201 -29.18 -7.72 -15.28
C SER A 201 -30.08 -7.98 -16.50
N LEU A 202 -29.91 -9.16 -17.12
CA LEU A 202 -30.64 -9.53 -18.34
C LEU A 202 -32.16 -9.50 -18.13
N LYS A 203 -32.64 -9.83 -16.93
CA LYS A 203 -34.06 -9.77 -16.57
C LYS A 203 -34.63 -8.36 -16.66
N ASP A 204 -33.90 -7.37 -16.16
CA ASP A 204 -34.36 -5.97 -16.21
C ASP A 204 -34.32 -5.42 -17.64
N ILE A 205 -33.31 -5.82 -18.43
CA ILE A 205 -33.22 -5.51 -19.86
C ILE A 205 -34.40 -6.12 -20.64
N ALA A 206 -34.71 -7.40 -20.41
CA ALA A 206 -35.82 -8.09 -21.07
C ALA A 206 -37.19 -7.51 -20.69
N ASN A 207 -37.39 -7.16 -19.40
CA ASN A 207 -38.61 -6.49 -18.95
C ASN A 207 -38.77 -5.10 -19.58
N LEU A 208 -37.68 -4.32 -19.68
CA LEU A 208 -37.70 -3.01 -20.36
C LEU A 208 -37.96 -3.13 -21.85
N ALA A 209 -37.41 -4.14 -22.52
CA ALA A 209 -37.71 -4.41 -23.92
C ALA A 209 -39.20 -4.71 -24.11
N GLU A 210 -39.76 -5.64 -23.33
CA GLU A 210 -41.18 -6.00 -23.37
C GLU A 210 -42.12 -4.82 -23.05
N GLU A 211 -41.79 -3.99 -22.06
CA GLU A 211 -42.57 -2.80 -21.68
C GLU A 211 -42.62 -1.74 -22.80
N TYR A 212 -41.55 -1.63 -23.60
CA TYR A 212 -41.43 -0.59 -24.64
C TYR A 212 -41.65 -1.09 -26.07
N GLU A 213 -41.75 -2.40 -26.30
CA GLU A 213 -41.84 -3.04 -27.62
C GLU A 213 -42.86 -2.36 -28.55
N ALA A 214 -44.07 -2.10 -28.06
CA ALA A 214 -45.15 -1.47 -28.82
C ALA A 214 -44.84 -0.03 -29.31
N LYS A 215 -43.78 0.62 -28.80
CA LYS A 215 -43.32 1.96 -29.22
C LYS A 215 -42.29 1.92 -30.37
N PHE A 216 -41.88 0.73 -30.82
CA PHE A 216 -40.92 0.51 -31.91
C PHE A 216 -41.53 -0.40 -32.99
N LYS A 217 -41.76 0.15 -34.19
CA LYS A 217 -42.47 -0.56 -35.28
C LYS A 217 -41.82 -1.89 -35.70
N GLU A 218 -40.52 -2.01 -35.52
CA GLU A 218 -39.70 -3.17 -35.87
C GLU A 218 -39.02 -3.79 -34.62
N GLY A 219 -39.57 -3.47 -33.44
CA GLY A 219 -39.21 -4.07 -32.14
C GLY A 219 -37.90 -3.60 -31.51
N ILE A 220 -37.65 -4.15 -30.32
CA ILE A 220 -36.45 -3.98 -29.51
C ILE A 220 -35.66 -5.31 -29.52
N ILE A 221 -34.48 -5.30 -30.13
CA ILE A 221 -33.61 -6.48 -30.22
C ILE A 221 -32.57 -6.45 -29.11
N THR A 222 -32.57 -7.47 -28.26
CA THR A 222 -31.60 -7.65 -27.18
C THR A 222 -30.41 -8.50 -27.62
N VAL A 223 -29.19 -7.97 -27.45
CA VAL A 223 -27.95 -8.61 -27.90
C VAL A 223 -26.98 -8.71 -26.73
N ILE A 224 -26.47 -9.92 -26.44
CA ILE A 224 -25.47 -10.13 -25.38
C ILE A 224 -24.18 -10.74 -25.92
N ASP A 225 -23.03 -10.29 -25.40
CA ASP A 225 -21.74 -10.99 -25.52
C ASP A 225 -21.51 -11.88 -24.28
N ASP A 226 -21.91 -13.14 -24.37
CA ASP A 226 -21.77 -14.14 -23.31
C ASP A 226 -20.40 -14.85 -23.35
N SER A 227 -19.39 -14.28 -24.02
CA SER A 227 -18.05 -14.86 -24.14
C SER A 227 -17.41 -15.25 -22.81
N HIS A 228 -17.71 -14.54 -21.72
CA HIS A 228 -17.21 -14.87 -20.38
C HIS A 228 -18.20 -15.70 -19.55
N GLY A 229 -19.43 -15.92 -20.02
CA GLY A 229 -20.41 -16.79 -19.38
C GLY A 229 -20.29 -18.26 -19.81
N ILE A 230 -20.20 -18.53 -21.12
CA ILE A 230 -20.14 -19.91 -21.64
C ILE A 230 -19.02 -20.74 -21.02
N GLY A 231 -19.38 -21.92 -20.49
CA GLY A 231 -18.43 -22.84 -19.85
C GLY A 231 -17.78 -22.29 -18.57
N ALA A 232 -18.28 -21.19 -18.00
CA ALA A 232 -17.75 -20.58 -16.79
C ALA A 232 -18.82 -20.27 -15.74
N TYR A 233 -20.07 -20.09 -16.18
CA TYR A 233 -21.14 -19.49 -15.39
C TYR A 233 -22.45 -20.27 -15.52
N GLY A 234 -23.19 -20.38 -14.43
CA GLY A 234 -24.34 -21.30 -14.30
C GLY A 234 -23.98 -22.69 -13.77
N LYS A 235 -24.98 -23.56 -13.62
CA LYS A 235 -24.86 -24.98 -13.25
C LYS A 235 -24.56 -25.86 -14.48
N THR A 236 -25.12 -25.52 -15.64
CA THR A 236 -24.89 -26.21 -16.92
C THR A 236 -23.87 -25.48 -17.81
N GLY A 237 -23.47 -24.27 -17.44
CA GLY A 237 -22.46 -23.51 -18.20
C GLY A 237 -23.06 -22.75 -19.39
N ARG A 238 -24.39 -22.57 -19.42
CA ARG A 238 -25.11 -21.79 -20.45
C ARG A 238 -24.98 -20.27 -20.19
N GLY A 239 -24.14 -19.89 -19.23
CA GLY A 239 -23.66 -18.53 -19.07
C GLY A 239 -24.62 -17.61 -18.35
N THR A 240 -24.62 -16.35 -18.76
CA THR A 240 -25.40 -15.26 -18.14
C THR A 240 -26.92 -15.55 -18.16
N PRO A 241 -27.52 -16.00 -19.28
CA PRO A 241 -28.95 -16.39 -19.32
C PRO A 241 -29.35 -17.42 -18.26
N GLU A 242 -28.47 -18.38 -17.95
CA GLU A 242 -28.74 -19.41 -16.94
C GLU A 242 -28.75 -18.82 -15.52
N VAL A 243 -27.81 -17.91 -15.21
CA VAL A 243 -27.67 -17.32 -13.88
C VAL A 243 -28.74 -16.28 -13.60
N THR A 244 -29.11 -15.47 -14.60
CA THR A 244 -30.21 -14.50 -14.48
C THR A 244 -31.59 -15.14 -14.63
N GLN A 245 -31.65 -16.42 -15.05
CA GLN A 245 -32.88 -17.14 -15.40
C GLN A 245 -33.70 -16.42 -16.48
N GLU A 246 -33.00 -15.90 -17.49
CA GLU A 246 -33.58 -15.08 -18.57
C GLU A 246 -33.20 -15.65 -19.94
N ASP A 247 -34.05 -16.54 -20.47
CA ASP A 247 -33.86 -17.18 -21.79
C ASP A 247 -34.45 -16.31 -22.95
N ARG A 248 -35.14 -15.18 -22.66
CA ARG A 248 -35.81 -14.34 -23.68
C ARG A 248 -34.89 -13.53 -24.61
N ILE A 249 -33.59 -13.43 -24.30
CA ILE A 249 -32.62 -12.65 -25.09
C ILE A 249 -32.56 -13.10 -26.55
N ASP A 250 -32.62 -12.16 -27.50
CA ASP A 250 -32.82 -12.45 -28.94
C ASP A 250 -31.57 -13.01 -29.61
N VAL A 251 -30.41 -12.38 -29.36
CA VAL A 251 -29.13 -12.77 -29.96
C VAL A 251 -28.07 -12.94 -28.87
N ILE A 252 -27.49 -14.13 -28.82
CA ILE A 252 -26.36 -14.43 -27.95
C ILE A 252 -25.13 -14.60 -28.85
N SER A 253 -24.14 -13.73 -28.67
CA SER A 253 -22.80 -13.85 -29.25
C SER A 253 -21.84 -14.35 -28.18
N ALA A 254 -20.89 -15.22 -28.52
CA ALA A 254 -19.86 -15.67 -27.59
C ALA A 254 -18.62 -16.24 -28.30
N THR A 255 -17.60 -16.60 -27.51
CA THR A 255 -16.36 -17.22 -27.97
C THR A 255 -16.27 -18.68 -27.56
N LEU A 256 -15.60 -19.48 -28.37
CA LEU A 256 -15.21 -20.85 -28.05
C LEU A 256 -13.84 -20.88 -27.32
N GLY A 257 -13.04 -19.80 -27.40
CA GLY A 257 -11.68 -19.73 -26.86
C GLY A 257 -11.53 -19.34 -25.38
N LYS A 258 -12.57 -19.56 -24.57
CA LYS A 258 -12.54 -19.29 -23.11
C LYS A 258 -12.98 -20.51 -22.32
N GLY A 259 -14.25 -20.62 -21.91
CA GLY A 259 -14.73 -21.77 -21.13
C GLY A 259 -14.51 -23.11 -21.83
N LEU A 260 -14.81 -23.18 -23.14
CA LEU A 260 -14.62 -24.37 -23.98
C LEU A 260 -13.15 -24.64 -24.36
N GLY A 261 -12.27 -23.64 -24.20
CA GLY A 261 -10.82 -23.83 -24.27
C GLY A 261 -10.22 -24.06 -25.66
N VAL A 262 -10.94 -23.74 -26.74
CA VAL A 262 -10.48 -23.84 -28.14
C VAL A 262 -10.14 -22.44 -28.66
N ASP A 263 -10.59 -22.04 -29.85
CA ASP A 263 -10.50 -20.68 -30.41
C ASP A 263 -11.76 -20.36 -31.23
N ASP A 264 -11.88 -19.14 -31.77
CA ASP A 264 -13.02 -18.62 -32.55
C ASP A 264 -14.27 -18.18 -31.75
N GLY A 265 -15.37 -17.87 -32.45
CA GLY A 265 -16.64 -17.45 -31.85
C GLY A 265 -17.86 -17.77 -32.69
N PHE A 266 -19.04 -17.42 -32.17
CA PHE A 266 -20.31 -17.79 -32.76
C PHE A 266 -21.44 -16.85 -32.30
N ILE A 267 -22.57 -16.95 -32.97
CA ILE A 267 -23.85 -16.41 -32.51
C ILE A 267 -24.93 -17.50 -32.55
N VAL A 268 -25.96 -17.34 -31.73
CA VAL A 268 -27.19 -18.13 -31.76
C VAL A 268 -28.41 -17.22 -31.62
N SER A 269 -29.45 -17.49 -32.40
CA SER A 269 -30.71 -16.71 -32.43
C SER A 269 -31.83 -17.53 -33.09
N ASN A 270 -32.94 -16.88 -33.45
CA ASN A 270 -33.95 -17.48 -34.31
C ASN A 270 -33.39 -17.72 -35.74
N LYS A 271 -34.06 -18.60 -36.48
CA LYS A 271 -33.61 -19.06 -37.79
C LYS A 271 -33.54 -17.91 -38.81
N LYS A 272 -34.50 -16.99 -38.78
CA LYS A 272 -34.60 -15.90 -39.77
C LYS A 272 -33.49 -14.87 -39.62
N VAL A 273 -33.10 -14.53 -38.38
CA VAL A 273 -31.94 -13.69 -38.08
C VAL A 273 -30.67 -14.36 -38.60
N ILE A 274 -30.45 -15.65 -38.28
CA ILE A 274 -29.25 -16.37 -38.73
C ILE A 274 -29.20 -16.50 -40.27
N GLU A 275 -30.33 -16.78 -40.93
CA GLU A 275 -30.43 -16.77 -42.39
C GLU A 275 -30.04 -15.40 -42.97
N TYR A 276 -30.58 -14.29 -42.44
CA TYR A 276 -30.24 -12.95 -42.91
C TYR A 276 -28.75 -12.61 -42.71
N LEU A 277 -28.20 -12.85 -41.52
CA LEU A 277 -26.81 -12.51 -41.20
C LEU A 277 -25.78 -13.25 -42.05
N ARG A 278 -26.10 -14.48 -42.49
CA ARG A 278 -25.28 -15.26 -43.43
C ARG A 278 -25.20 -14.63 -44.82
N GLU A 279 -26.27 -13.99 -45.28
CA GLU A 279 -26.37 -13.36 -46.61
C GLU A 279 -25.97 -11.87 -46.61
N SER A 280 -25.84 -11.23 -45.43
CA SER A 280 -25.62 -9.79 -45.31
C SER A 280 -24.24 -9.34 -44.81
N PHE A 281 -23.44 -10.20 -44.17
CA PHE A 281 -22.19 -9.78 -43.52
C PHE A 281 -20.91 -10.12 -44.31
N PRO A 282 -20.18 -9.14 -44.90
CA PRO A 282 -19.04 -9.40 -45.78
C PRO A 282 -17.88 -10.18 -45.16
N LEU A 283 -17.59 -9.97 -43.86
CA LEU A 283 -16.51 -10.68 -43.16
C LEU A 283 -16.86 -12.12 -42.79
N TYR A 284 -18.08 -12.58 -43.08
CA TYR A 284 -18.47 -13.99 -43.06
C TYR A 284 -18.58 -14.56 -44.48
N ILE A 285 -19.24 -13.83 -45.39
CA ILE A 285 -19.47 -14.27 -46.78
C ILE A 285 -18.14 -14.44 -47.53
N TYR A 286 -17.25 -13.44 -47.46
CA TYR A 286 -16.00 -13.39 -48.22
C TYR A 286 -14.77 -13.74 -47.36
N SER A 287 -14.96 -14.51 -46.29
CA SER A 287 -13.87 -15.01 -45.45
C SER A 287 -13.91 -16.52 -45.36
N ASN A 288 -12.72 -17.13 -45.23
CA ASN A 288 -12.65 -18.57 -44.96
C ASN A 288 -13.19 -18.82 -43.54
N PRO A 289 -13.93 -19.92 -43.33
CA PRO A 289 -14.39 -20.27 -42.00
C PRO A 289 -13.24 -20.78 -41.13
N ILE A 290 -13.59 -21.07 -39.87
CA ILE A 290 -12.72 -21.71 -38.89
C ILE A 290 -12.16 -23.05 -39.42
N SER A 291 -11.04 -23.52 -38.87
CA SER A 291 -10.47 -24.80 -39.31
C SER A 291 -11.33 -25.99 -38.88
N LEU A 292 -11.15 -27.11 -39.57
CA LEU A 292 -11.99 -28.30 -39.43
C LEU A 292 -11.63 -29.07 -38.15
N GLY A 293 -10.34 -29.07 -37.80
CA GLY A 293 -9.83 -29.41 -36.48
C GLY A 293 -10.49 -28.58 -35.37
N ILE A 294 -10.43 -27.25 -35.43
CA ILE A 294 -10.97 -26.36 -34.39
C ILE A 294 -12.49 -26.52 -34.25
N ALA A 295 -13.23 -26.64 -35.36
CA ALA A 295 -14.66 -26.92 -35.33
C ALA A 295 -15.00 -28.24 -34.60
N SER A 296 -14.17 -29.28 -34.80
CA SER A 296 -14.36 -30.61 -34.21
C SER A 296 -13.94 -30.66 -32.74
N ALA A 297 -12.85 -29.96 -32.37
CA ALA A 297 -12.44 -29.76 -30.99
C ALA A 297 -13.49 -28.96 -30.20
N ALA A 298 -14.04 -27.88 -30.77
CA ALA A 298 -15.09 -27.07 -30.14
C ALA A 298 -16.40 -27.86 -29.95
N LEU A 299 -16.79 -28.68 -30.94
CA LEU A 299 -17.90 -29.61 -30.79
C LEU A 299 -17.64 -30.58 -29.62
N LYS A 300 -16.42 -31.12 -29.52
CA LYS A 300 -16.06 -32.03 -28.42
C LYS A 300 -16.02 -31.37 -27.05
N ALA A 301 -15.56 -30.13 -26.97
CA ALA A 301 -15.61 -29.31 -25.76
C ALA A 301 -17.05 -29.09 -25.29
N LEU A 302 -17.97 -28.82 -26.23
CA LEU A 302 -19.38 -28.59 -25.96
C LEU A 302 -20.11 -29.88 -25.53
N GLU A 303 -19.76 -31.04 -26.11
CA GLU A 303 -20.21 -32.35 -25.62
C GLU A 303 -19.78 -32.62 -24.17
N ILE A 304 -18.54 -32.26 -23.80
CA ILE A 304 -18.05 -32.42 -22.42
C ILE A 304 -18.79 -31.46 -21.48
N LEU A 305 -18.98 -30.20 -21.88
CA LEU A 305 -19.71 -29.20 -21.09
C LEU A 305 -21.16 -29.62 -20.80
N ASP A 306 -21.86 -30.13 -21.81
CA ASP A 306 -23.27 -30.56 -21.74
C ASP A 306 -23.46 -31.93 -21.05
N SER A 307 -22.38 -32.51 -20.48
CA SER A 307 -22.41 -33.81 -19.80
C SER A 307 -22.39 -33.70 -18.27
N ASN A 308 -22.55 -34.83 -17.57
CA ASN A 308 -22.36 -34.90 -16.12
C ASN A 308 -20.92 -34.56 -15.69
N GLU A 309 -19.91 -34.82 -16.54
CA GLU A 309 -18.53 -34.41 -16.28
C GLU A 309 -18.39 -32.88 -16.30
N GLY A 310 -19.01 -32.21 -17.28
CA GLY A 310 -19.07 -30.76 -17.36
C GLY A 310 -19.70 -30.12 -16.11
N ARG A 311 -20.76 -30.73 -15.56
CA ARG A 311 -21.39 -30.27 -14.30
C ARG A 311 -20.43 -30.34 -13.11
N GLU A 312 -19.63 -31.39 -12.98
CA GLU A 312 -18.63 -31.51 -11.92
C GLU A 312 -17.42 -30.57 -12.15
N LEU A 313 -16.98 -30.35 -13.40
CA LEU A 313 -15.97 -29.35 -13.74
C LEU A 313 -16.43 -27.93 -13.34
N LEU A 314 -17.67 -27.56 -13.68
CA LEU A 314 -18.28 -26.28 -13.29
C LEU A 314 -18.46 -26.16 -11.77
N LYS A 315 -18.81 -27.24 -11.08
CA LYS A 315 -18.88 -27.27 -9.61
C LYS A 315 -17.51 -27.04 -8.99
N LYS A 316 -16.48 -27.76 -9.44
CA LYS A 316 -15.09 -27.58 -9.02
C LYS A 316 -14.60 -26.15 -9.30
N LEU A 317 -14.97 -25.57 -10.45
CA LEU A 317 -14.67 -24.18 -10.81
C LEU A 317 -15.26 -23.18 -9.80
N ARG A 318 -16.52 -23.36 -9.38
CA ARG A 318 -17.17 -22.54 -8.33
C ARG A 318 -16.46 -22.70 -6.98
N GLU A 319 -16.23 -23.94 -6.53
CA GLU A 319 -15.51 -24.26 -5.28
C GLU A 319 -14.06 -23.74 -5.27
N ASN A 320 -13.40 -23.71 -6.42
CA ASN A 320 -12.08 -23.13 -6.62
C ASN A 320 -12.13 -21.59 -6.50
N SER A 321 -13.11 -20.97 -7.15
CA SER A 321 -13.29 -19.51 -7.15
C SER A 321 -13.65 -18.98 -5.76
N GLU A 322 -14.54 -19.65 -5.05
CA GLU A 322 -14.86 -19.33 -3.66
C GLU A 322 -13.66 -19.46 -2.72
N TYR A 323 -12.87 -20.52 -2.86
CA TYR A 323 -11.71 -20.76 -2.02
C TYR A 323 -10.66 -19.65 -2.19
N PHE A 324 -10.33 -19.30 -3.44
CA PHE A 324 -9.38 -18.23 -3.69
C PHE A 324 -9.92 -16.87 -3.21
N ARG A 325 -11.20 -16.55 -3.46
CA ARG A 325 -11.85 -15.32 -3.00
C ARG A 325 -11.80 -15.19 -1.47
N LYS A 326 -12.29 -16.20 -0.74
CA LYS A 326 -12.21 -16.29 0.73
C LYS A 326 -10.76 -16.18 1.23
N GLY A 327 -9.80 -16.77 0.52
CA GLY A 327 -8.38 -16.71 0.84
C GLY A 327 -7.76 -15.32 0.68
N ILE A 328 -8.01 -14.64 -0.43
CA ILE A 328 -7.42 -13.33 -0.76
C ILE A 328 -8.05 -12.20 0.09
N ASP A 329 -9.37 -12.29 0.35
CA ASP A 329 -10.07 -11.40 1.28
C ASP A 329 -9.52 -11.56 2.71
N LYS A 330 -9.32 -12.81 3.19
CA LYS A 330 -8.72 -13.12 4.51
C LYS A 330 -7.27 -12.63 4.65
N ILE A 331 -6.56 -12.44 3.54
CA ILE A 331 -5.21 -11.86 3.52
C ILE A 331 -5.25 -10.34 3.73
N GLY A 332 -6.38 -9.69 3.40
CA GLY A 332 -6.61 -8.25 3.56
C GLY A 332 -6.50 -7.45 2.27
N PHE A 333 -6.56 -8.09 1.10
CA PHE A 333 -6.82 -7.39 -0.16
C PHE A 333 -8.32 -7.18 -0.35
N GLU A 334 -8.68 -6.17 -1.15
CA GLU A 334 -10.05 -5.95 -1.59
C GLU A 334 -10.29 -6.65 -2.94
N THR A 335 -11.47 -7.25 -3.11
CA THR A 335 -11.91 -7.84 -4.38
C THR A 335 -13.26 -7.30 -4.81
N ILE A 336 -13.50 -7.24 -6.13
CA ILE A 336 -14.86 -6.98 -6.64
C ILE A 336 -15.74 -8.18 -6.28
N LYS A 337 -16.84 -7.90 -5.57
CA LYS A 337 -17.80 -8.92 -5.14
C LYS A 337 -18.50 -9.54 -6.34
N GLY A 338 -18.63 -10.85 -6.33
CA GLY A 338 -19.30 -11.63 -7.36
C GLY A 338 -19.09 -13.12 -7.14
N ILE A 339 -19.67 -13.93 -8.02
CA ILE A 339 -19.53 -15.40 -8.03
C ILE A 339 -18.77 -15.93 -9.25
N HIS A 340 -18.39 -15.05 -10.20
CA HIS A 340 -17.66 -15.43 -11.42
C HIS A 340 -16.22 -15.90 -11.11
N PRO A 341 -15.61 -16.77 -11.95
CA PRO A 341 -14.19 -17.16 -11.85
C PRO A 341 -13.14 -16.08 -12.15
N ILE A 342 -13.55 -14.90 -12.63
CA ILE A 342 -12.72 -13.70 -12.64
C ILE A 342 -12.77 -13.09 -11.22
N ILE A 343 -11.61 -12.95 -10.60
CA ILE A 343 -11.44 -12.34 -9.27
C ILE A 343 -10.52 -11.13 -9.45
N PRO A 344 -11.07 -9.91 -9.57
CA PRO A 344 -10.27 -8.70 -9.66
C PRO A 344 -9.83 -8.26 -8.26
N VAL A 345 -8.52 -8.29 -8.02
CA VAL A 345 -7.88 -7.85 -6.77
C VAL A 345 -7.53 -6.38 -6.90
N VAL A 346 -8.27 -5.50 -6.20
CA VAL A 346 -8.16 -4.05 -6.35
C VAL A 346 -6.92 -3.54 -5.62
N ILE A 347 -6.11 -2.73 -6.31
CA ILE A 347 -4.86 -2.15 -5.79
C ILE A 347 -4.93 -0.62 -5.71
N GLY A 348 -5.65 0.02 -6.64
CA GLY A 348 -5.89 1.47 -6.70
C GLY A 348 -4.68 2.33 -7.10
N ASP A 349 -3.50 1.73 -7.27
CA ASP A 349 -2.26 2.39 -7.70
C ASP A 349 -1.60 1.58 -8.84
N PRO A 350 -1.39 2.18 -10.04
CA PRO A 350 -0.87 1.48 -11.22
C PRO A 350 0.59 1.05 -11.08
N ILE A 351 1.37 1.74 -10.24
CA ILE A 351 2.78 1.41 -9.99
C ILE A 351 2.83 0.21 -9.04
N LYS A 352 2.09 0.28 -7.92
CA LYS A 352 1.97 -0.84 -6.97
C LYS A 352 1.42 -2.11 -7.63
N ALA A 353 0.39 -2.00 -8.48
CA ALA A 353 -0.17 -3.15 -9.20
C ALA A 353 0.91 -3.85 -10.05
N LYS A 354 1.74 -3.07 -10.77
CA LYS A 354 2.86 -3.59 -11.56
C LYS A 354 3.98 -4.18 -10.69
N GLN A 355 4.26 -3.60 -9.53
CA GLN A 355 5.24 -4.12 -8.58
C GLN A 355 4.80 -5.47 -7.98
N VAL A 356 3.53 -5.59 -7.55
CA VAL A 356 2.95 -6.86 -7.06
C VAL A 356 3.00 -7.92 -8.14
N VAL A 357 2.59 -7.62 -9.38
CA VAL A 357 2.68 -8.57 -10.50
C VAL A 357 4.13 -8.97 -10.79
N SER A 358 5.09 -8.05 -10.69
CA SER A 358 6.52 -8.35 -10.80
C SER A 358 6.99 -9.31 -9.70
N HIS A 359 6.55 -9.12 -8.45
CA HIS A 359 6.89 -10.02 -7.35
C HIS A 359 6.25 -11.41 -7.48
N LEU A 360 4.97 -11.47 -7.88
CA LEU A 360 4.28 -12.73 -8.17
C LEU A 360 4.98 -13.49 -9.30
N TYR A 361 5.37 -12.80 -10.38
CA TYR A 361 6.11 -13.37 -11.49
C TYR A 361 7.49 -13.91 -11.08
N GLN A 362 8.22 -13.17 -10.21
CA GLN A 362 9.48 -13.63 -9.63
C GLN A 362 9.32 -14.93 -8.83
N ARG A 363 8.13 -15.16 -8.26
CA ARG A 363 7.77 -16.33 -7.46
C ARG A 363 7.06 -17.44 -8.23
N GLY A 364 6.99 -17.40 -9.56
CA GLY A 364 6.32 -18.48 -10.30
C GLY A 364 4.80 -18.36 -10.38
N VAL A 365 4.20 -17.18 -10.15
CA VAL A 365 2.76 -16.92 -10.31
C VAL A 365 2.52 -15.93 -11.44
N TYR A 366 1.82 -16.37 -12.49
CA TYR A 366 1.51 -15.55 -13.66
C TYR A 366 0.12 -14.92 -13.56
N VAL A 367 0.09 -13.61 -13.40
CA VAL A 367 -1.11 -12.74 -13.35
C VAL A 367 -0.85 -11.45 -14.14
N VAL A 368 -1.91 -10.70 -14.45
CA VAL A 368 -1.82 -9.44 -15.21
C VAL A 368 -2.42 -8.28 -14.42
N ALA A 369 -1.67 -7.16 -14.38
CA ALA A 369 -2.18 -5.89 -13.86
C ALA A 369 -2.93 -5.15 -14.97
N LEU A 370 -4.18 -4.77 -14.68
CA LEU A 370 -4.99 -3.88 -15.47
C LEU A 370 -4.82 -2.46 -14.90
N THR A 371 -4.42 -1.53 -15.76
CA THR A 371 -4.28 -0.11 -15.42
C THR A 371 -4.95 0.74 -16.48
N TYR A 372 -5.14 2.03 -16.20
CA TYR A 372 -5.60 3.00 -17.21
C TYR A 372 -4.81 2.86 -18.54
N PRO A 373 -5.47 2.87 -19.71
CA PRO A 373 -6.90 3.11 -19.95
C PRO A 373 -7.79 1.86 -19.96
N VAL A 374 -7.31 0.69 -19.52
CA VAL A 374 -8.11 -0.57 -19.52
C VAL A 374 -9.13 -0.60 -18.38
N VAL A 375 -8.82 0.05 -17.26
CA VAL A 375 -9.71 0.31 -16.13
C VAL A 375 -9.63 1.79 -15.75
N PRO A 376 -10.66 2.38 -15.10
CA PRO A 376 -10.61 3.75 -14.61
C PRO A 376 -9.41 4.00 -13.67
N LYS A 377 -8.89 5.23 -13.66
CA LYS A 377 -7.81 5.62 -12.74
C LYS A 377 -8.26 5.43 -11.29
N GLY A 378 -7.42 4.81 -10.46
CA GLY A 378 -7.78 4.51 -9.07
C GLY A 378 -8.59 3.21 -8.90
N GLN A 379 -8.95 2.53 -10.00
CA GLN A 379 -9.46 1.16 -10.01
C GLN A 379 -8.41 0.18 -10.57
N ASP A 380 -7.13 0.56 -10.55
CA ASP A 380 -6.02 -0.28 -11.00
C ASP A 380 -5.98 -1.60 -10.22
N THR A 381 -5.98 -2.73 -10.94
CA THR A 381 -6.47 -4.02 -10.42
C THR A 381 -5.64 -5.17 -10.99
N ILE A 382 -5.40 -6.22 -10.21
CA ILE A 382 -4.80 -7.46 -10.70
C ILE A 382 -5.93 -8.43 -11.04
N ARG A 383 -6.06 -8.78 -12.32
CA ARG A 383 -7.03 -9.78 -12.77
C ARG A 383 -6.46 -11.17 -12.43
N VAL A 384 -7.20 -11.94 -11.63
CA VAL A 384 -6.93 -13.34 -11.34
C VAL A 384 -8.05 -14.16 -11.99
N GLN A 385 -7.67 -15.14 -12.81
CA GLN A 385 -8.60 -16.03 -13.47
C GLN A 385 -8.46 -17.44 -12.89
N ILE A 386 -9.56 -17.99 -12.38
CA ILE A 386 -9.61 -19.30 -11.76
C ILE A 386 -10.08 -20.35 -12.79
N SER A 387 -9.47 -21.54 -12.73
CA SER A 387 -9.80 -22.68 -13.58
C SER A 387 -10.21 -23.89 -12.72
N ALA A 388 -11.04 -24.79 -13.28
CA ALA A 388 -11.31 -26.10 -12.68
C ALA A 388 -10.04 -26.98 -12.63
N SER A 389 -9.04 -26.69 -13.47
CA SER A 389 -7.75 -27.41 -13.47
C SER A 389 -6.80 -27.01 -12.33
N HIS A 390 -7.02 -25.87 -11.66
CA HIS A 390 -6.23 -25.46 -10.51
C HIS A 390 -6.49 -26.36 -9.29
N THR A 391 -5.43 -26.66 -8.54
CA THR A 391 -5.43 -27.46 -7.31
C THR A 391 -5.48 -26.55 -6.06
N ARG A 392 -5.75 -27.15 -4.89
CA ARG A 392 -5.64 -26.40 -3.62
C ARG A 392 -4.22 -25.90 -3.37
N GLN A 393 -3.22 -26.68 -3.76
CA GLN A 393 -1.80 -26.31 -3.63
C GLN A 393 -1.42 -25.13 -4.53
N ASP A 394 -2.00 -25.02 -5.73
CA ASP A 394 -1.85 -23.83 -6.59
C ASP A 394 -2.37 -22.58 -5.88
N PHE A 395 -3.54 -22.67 -5.24
CA PHE A 395 -4.12 -21.54 -4.50
C PHE A 395 -3.32 -21.20 -3.24
N ASP A 396 -2.94 -22.18 -2.42
CA ASP A 396 -2.16 -21.93 -1.20
C ASP A 396 -0.83 -21.24 -1.51
N TYR A 397 -0.17 -21.67 -2.59
CA TYR A 397 1.06 -21.05 -3.07
C TYR A 397 0.84 -19.64 -3.64
N ALA A 398 -0.23 -19.45 -4.43
CA ALA A 398 -0.58 -18.14 -4.97
C ALA A 398 -0.96 -17.15 -3.86
N LEU A 399 -1.84 -17.54 -2.94
CA LEU A 399 -2.28 -16.75 -1.78
C LEU A 399 -1.11 -16.38 -0.87
N LYS A 400 -0.20 -17.33 -0.56
CA LYS A 400 1.06 -17.03 0.14
C LYS A 400 1.87 -15.97 -0.60
N SER A 401 2.01 -16.10 -1.92
CA SER A 401 2.77 -15.17 -2.75
C SER A 401 2.12 -13.78 -2.85
N PHE A 402 0.78 -13.70 -2.91
CA PHE A 402 0.03 -12.45 -2.82
C PHE A 402 0.24 -11.76 -1.46
N LYS A 403 0.18 -12.52 -0.36
CA LYS A 403 0.42 -12.01 1.00
C LYS A 403 1.84 -11.44 1.18
N GLU A 404 2.85 -12.11 0.62
CA GLU A 404 4.22 -11.61 0.64
C GLU A 404 4.40 -10.37 -0.25
N ALA A 405 3.84 -10.37 -1.47
CA ALA A 405 3.85 -9.21 -2.37
C ALA A 405 3.16 -7.98 -1.74
N GLY A 406 1.96 -8.17 -1.21
CA GLY A 406 1.15 -7.10 -0.63
C GLY A 406 1.78 -6.48 0.60
N ARG A 407 2.51 -7.26 1.41
CA ARG A 407 3.34 -6.73 2.52
C ARG A 407 4.54 -5.94 1.99
N LYS A 408 5.27 -6.49 1.01
CA LYS A 408 6.47 -5.86 0.45
C LYS A 408 6.19 -4.49 -0.18
N GLU A 409 5.07 -4.35 -0.88
CA GLU A 409 4.68 -3.10 -1.58
C GLU A 409 3.82 -2.15 -0.71
N GLY A 410 3.74 -2.40 0.60
CA GLY A 410 2.99 -1.57 1.56
C GLY A 410 1.50 -1.44 1.21
N ILE A 411 0.86 -2.53 0.78
CA ILE A 411 -0.58 -2.64 0.50
C ILE A 411 -1.28 -3.28 1.70
N LEU A 412 -0.74 -4.41 2.16
CA LEU A 412 -1.20 -5.11 3.35
C LEU A 412 -0.48 -4.56 4.57
N LYS A 413 -1.23 -4.05 5.54
CA LYS A 413 -0.68 -3.70 6.85
C LYS A 413 -0.02 -4.93 7.48
N MET A 414 1.16 -4.76 8.07
CA MET A 414 1.72 -5.78 8.94
C MET A 414 0.78 -5.97 10.14
N LYS A 415 0.23 -7.18 10.31
CA LYS A 415 -0.36 -7.57 11.59
C LYS A 415 0.74 -7.62 12.64
N THR A 416 0.80 -6.59 13.48
CA THR A 416 1.38 -6.68 14.82
C THR A 416 0.65 -7.78 15.58
N THR A 417 1.38 -8.63 16.29
CA THR A 417 0.82 -9.76 17.06
C THR A 417 0.24 -9.35 18.42
N SER A 418 0.41 -8.09 18.81
CA SER A 418 -0.31 -7.48 19.93
C SER A 418 -1.68 -7.00 19.49
N GLY A 419 -2.70 -7.25 20.33
CA GLY A 419 -4.04 -6.64 20.23
C GLY A 419 -4.04 -5.16 20.63
N LEU A 420 -3.03 -4.40 20.21
CA LEU A 420 -2.97 -2.96 20.38
C LEU A 420 -3.81 -2.30 19.27
N GLU A 421 -4.91 -1.65 19.64
CA GLU A 421 -5.52 -0.67 18.77
C GLU A 421 -4.53 0.48 18.54
N LEU A 422 -3.99 0.55 17.32
CA LEU A 422 -3.23 1.71 16.88
C LEU A 422 -4.21 2.84 16.58
N ILE A 423 -4.48 3.64 17.60
CA ILE A 423 -5.38 4.78 17.53
C ILE A 423 -4.86 5.75 16.46
N PRO A 424 -5.69 6.20 15.49
CA PRO A 424 -5.25 7.12 14.46
C PRO A 424 -4.70 8.42 15.02
N ILE A 425 -3.54 8.81 14.49
CA ILE A 425 -2.95 10.15 14.58
C ILE A 425 -4.04 11.21 14.30
N GLY A 426 -4.38 12.03 15.30
CA GLY A 426 -5.42 13.07 15.24
C GLY A 426 -6.77 12.75 15.93
N SER A 427 -6.93 11.55 16.48
CA SER A 427 -8.04 11.19 17.39
C SER A 427 -8.03 12.00 18.69
N ASP A 428 -9.18 12.07 19.39
CA ASP A 428 -9.23 12.52 20.79
C ASP A 428 -8.65 11.46 21.72
N TYR A 429 -7.32 11.39 21.78
CA TYR A 429 -6.57 10.48 22.64
C TYR A 429 -6.88 10.65 24.14
N LYS A 430 -7.48 11.79 24.57
CA LYS A 430 -7.89 12.00 25.96
C LYS A 430 -9.07 11.11 26.34
N SER A 431 -9.88 10.67 25.37
CA SER A 431 -10.99 9.74 25.59
C SER A 431 -10.55 8.29 25.84
N ILE A 432 -9.30 7.95 25.51
CA ILE A 432 -8.78 6.57 25.47
C ILE A 432 -7.76 6.31 26.61
N LEU A 433 -7.43 7.32 27.40
CA LEU A 433 -6.65 7.15 28.62
C LEU A 433 -7.45 6.31 29.64
N PRO A 434 -6.82 5.30 30.29
CA PRO A 434 -7.52 4.47 31.27
C PRO A 434 -7.99 5.33 32.45
N LYS A 435 -9.31 5.56 32.53
CA LYS A 435 -9.98 6.21 33.68
C LYS A 435 -10.14 5.26 34.88
N HIS A 436 -9.36 4.19 34.93
CA HIS A 436 -9.46 3.20 36.00
C HIS A 436 -8.92 3.78 37.32
N PRO A 437 -9.53 3.43 38.46
CA PRO A 437 -9.03 3.83 39.78
C PRO A 437 -7.66 3.19 40.04
N ILE A 438 -6.93 3.74 41.01
CA ILE A 438 -5.67 3.14 41.48
C ILE A 438 -6.00 1.76 42.08
N LEU A 439 -5.34 0.72 41.58
CA LEU A 439 -5.51 -0.65 42.07
C LEU A 439 -5.01 -0.76 43.52
N ALA A 440 -5.90 -1.16 44.42
CA ALA A 440 -5.60 -1.42 45.83
C ALA A 440 -6.32 -2.72 46.26
N PRO A 441 -5.60 -3.76 46.69
CA PRO A 441 -4.14 -3.87 46.75
C PRO A 441 -3.47 -3.83 45.35
N LEU A 442 -2.19 -3.45 45.32
CA LEU A 442 -1.37 -3.58 44.11
C LEU A 442 -1.08 -5.06 43.81
N PRO A 443 -0.95 -5.45 42.53
CA PRO A 443 -0.72 -6.83 42.15
C PRO A 443 0.74 -7.26 42.45
N GLU A 444 0.95 -8.53 42.80
CA GLU A 444 2.31 -9.08 43.03
C GLU A 444 3.17 -9.14 41.75
N ARG A 445 2.51 -9.16 40.59
CA ARG A 445 3.11 -9.25 39.25
C ARG A 445 2.53 -8.18 38.35
N MET A 446 3.30 -7.83 37.32
CA MET A 446 2.93 -6.87 36.30
C MET A 446 3.39 -7.35 34.92
N LYS A 447 2.73 -6.90 33.86
CA LYS A 447 3.17 -7.13 32.48
C LYS A 447 4.25 -6.13 32.09
N ALA A 448 5.24 -6.61 31.34
CA ALA A 448 6.29 -5.78 30.77
C ALA A 448 6.82 -6.31 29.44
N TRP A 449 7.28 -5.42 28.58
CA TRP A 449 8.09 -5.75 27.41
C TRP A 449 9.53 -5.98 27.85
N VAL A 450 9.87 -7.25 27.92
CA VAL A 450 11.14 -7.76 28.39
C VAL A 450 12.06 -8.00 27.21
N THR A 451 13.19 -7.28 27.13
CA THR A 451 14.26 -7.55 26.17
C THR A 451 15.36 -8.41 26.78
N TYR A 452 15.70 -9.50 26.10
CA TYR A 452 16.76 -10.43 26.48
C TYR A 452 18.10 -10.10 25.81
N ARG A 453 19.19 -10.71 26.29
CA ARG A 453 20.49 -10.70 25.58
C ARG A 453 20.29 -11.22 24.15
N GLY A 454 20.80 -10.49 23.16
CA GLY A 454 20.51 -10.77 21.75
C GLY A 454 19.18 -10.20 21.26
N GLY A 455 18.59 -9.23 21.98
CA GLY A 455 17.56 -8.31 21.48
C GLY A 455 16.14 -8.84 21.34
N LYS A 456 15.91 -10.14 21.55
CA LYS A 456 14.56 -10.73 21.58
C LYS A 456 13.73 -10.02 22.66
N THR A 457 12.64 -9.38 22.24
CA THR A 457 11.71 -8.70 23.14
C THR A 457 10.38 -9.44 23.20
N ILE A 458 9.86 -9.68 24.41
CA ILE A 458 8.66 -10.48 24.67
C ILE A 458 7.79 -9.76 25.71
N LEU A 459 6.47 -9.77 25.54
CA LEU A 459 5.53 -9.35 26.59
C LEU A 459 5.39 -10.48 27.61
N GLU A 460 5.75 -10.24 28.86
CA GLU A 460 5.78 -11.25 29.94
C GLU A 460 5.27 -10.68 31.27
N GLU A 461 4.79 -11.56 32.14
CA GLU A 461 4.55 -11.20 33.55
C GLU A 461 5.84 -11.30 34.37
N VAL A 462 6.23 -10.18 34.97
CA VAL A 462 7.37 -10.02 35.89
C VAL A 462 6.88 -9.64 37.28
N SER A 463 7.70 -9.80 38.32
CA SER A 463 7.37 -9.33 39.67
C SER A 463 7.22 -7.80 39.70
N LEU A 464 6.31 -7.31 40.55
CA LEU A 464 6.18 -5.87 40.81
C LEU A 464 7.52 -5.29 41.33
N PRO A 465 7.98 -4.11 40.88
CA PRO A 465 9.20 -3.50 41.37
C PRO A 465 9.16 -3.23 42.88
N LYS A 466 10.20 -3.63 43.60
CA LYS A 466 10.35 -3.30 45.03
C LYS A 466 10.47 -1.78 45.19
N ILE A 467 9.60 -1.21 46.03
CA ILE A 467 9.63 0.22 46.37
C ILE A 467 10.65 0.41 47.51
N LEU A 468 11.70 1.20 47.28
CA LEU A 468 12.65 1.57 48.34
C LEU A 468 12.10 2.72 49.20
N ALA A 469 12.79 3.07 50.28
CA ALA A 469 12.29 4.01 51.28
C ALA A 469 11.92 5.40 50.69
N ASP A 470 12.69 5.89 49.73
CA ASP A 470 12.51 7.21 49.10
C ASP A 470 11.96 7.13 47.65
N ASP A 471 11.46 5.96 47.25
CA ASP A 471 10.89 5.72 45.93
C ASP A 471 9.40 6.06 45.85
N VAL A 472 8.94 6.24 44.63
CA VAL A 472 7.53 6.11 44.25
C VAL A 472 7.36 4.98 43.25
N LEU A 473 6.21 4.31 43.30
CA LEU A 473 5.75 3.43 42.23
C LEU A 473 4.79 4.22 41.34
N ILE A 474 5.08 4.22 40.04
CA ILE A 474 4.36 4.97 39.02
C ILE A 474 3.74 3.99 38.04
N GLU A 475 2.47 4.18 37.74
CA GLU A 475 1.75 3.61 36.60
C GLU A 475 1.99 4.53 35.39
N PRO A 476 2.73 4.09 34.35
CA PRO A 476 2.93 4.90 33.15
C PRO A 476 1.62 5.14 32.40
N LEU A 477 1.28 6.41 32.16
CA LEU A 477 0.08 6.80 31.41
C LEU A 477 0.43 7.29 29.99
N TRP A 478 1.63 7.84 29.82
CA TRP A 478 2.21 8.22 28.53
C TRP A 478 3.64 7.73 28.47
N ILE A 479 3.99 7.01 27.41
CA ILE A 479 5.35 6.54 27.17
C ILE A 479 5.72 6.94 25.74
N SER A 480 6.90 7.50 25.58
CA SER A 480 7.50 7.85 24.29
C SER A 480 8.67 6.91 24.01
N ILE A 481 8.88 6.58 22.73
CA ILE A 481 9.95 5.68 22.31
C ILE A 481 11.10 6.54 21.79
N CYS A 482 12.22 6.53 22.49
CA CYS A 482 13.39 7.27 22.04
C CYS A 482 14.12 6.52 20.91
N THR A 483 14.87 7.24 20.08
CA THR A 483 15.70 6.61 19.03
C THR A 483 16.77 5.66 19.62
N SER A 484 17.19 5.89 20.87
CA SER A 484 18.08 5.01 21.63
C SER A 484 17.42 3.66 21.97
N ASP A 485 16.11 3.62 22.28
CA ASP A 485 15.35 2.37 22.46
C ASP A 485 15.26 1.60 21.12
N VAL A 486 14.93 2.30 20.02
CA VAL A 486 14.84 1.72 18.67
C VAL A 486 16.15 1.08 18.22
N ASN A 487 17.29 1.75 18.45
CA ASN A 487 18.61 1.21 18.14
C ASN A 487 18.92 -0.09 18.90
N LYS A 488 18.31 -0.31 20.07
CA LYS A 488 18.45 -1.52 20.88
C LYS A 488 17.54 -2.66 20.40
N PHE A 489 16.32 -2.35 19.97
CA PHE A 489 15.44 -3.31 19.31
C PHE A 489 15.99 -3.80 17.96
N ILE A 490 16.53 -2.90 17.13
CA ILE A 490 17.01 -3.23 15.78
C ILE A 490 18.38 -3.94 15.82
N ASN A 491 19.37 -3.40 16.54
CA ASN A 491 20.73 -3.95 16.53
C ASN A 491 20.97 -5.02 17.60
N LEU A 492 19.93 -5.46 18.32
CA LEU A 492 19.95 -6.57 19.27
C LEU A 492 20.95 -6.46 20.47
N THR A 493 21.48 -5.26 20.77
CA THR A 493 22.57 -5.07 21.74
C THR A 493 22.11 -4.83 23.20
N GLY A 494 21.73 -5.89 23.90
CA GLY A 494 21.55 -5.88 25.37
C GLY A 494 22.80 -6.38 26.12
N ASN A 495 23.30 -5.61 27.09
CA ASN A 495 24.44 -6.00 27.97
C ASN A 495 24.02 -6.89 29.16
N GLN A 496 22.75 -7.26 29.24
CA GLN A 496 22.10 -7.93 30.37
C GLN A 496 21.42 -9.22 29.91
N LYS A 497 21.18 -10.16 30.84
CA LYS A 497 20.33 -11.33 30.56
C LYS A 497 18.88 -10.93 30.24
N LYS A 498 18.34 -9.92 30.95
CA LYS A 498 16.95 -9.46 30.88
C LYS A 498 16.87 -7.96 31.25
N THR A 499 16.15 -7.13 30.51
CA THR A 499 15.98 -5.68 30.77
C THR A 499 14.62 -5.20 30.24
N ILE A 500 14.01 -4.23 30.91
CA ILE A 500 12.82 -3.53 30.42
C ILE A 500 13.25 -2.09 30.06
N PHE A 501 12.97 -1.67 28.82
CA PHE A 501 13.30 -0.34 28.29
C PHE A 501 12.17 0.68 28.51
N GLY A 502 12.30 1.88 27.90
CA GLY A 502 11.35 2.98 28.02
C GLY A 502 11.77 3.97 29.10
N HIS A 503 12.40 5.07 28.69
CA HIS A 503 12.93 6.09 29.60
C HIS A 503 12.19 7.43 29.52
N GLU A 504 11.55 7.73 28.38
CA GLU A 504 10.71 8.92 28.22
C GLU A 504 9.26 8.60 28.63
N PHE A 505 8.85 8.94 29.86
CA PHE A 505 7.47 8.68 30.30
C PHE A 505 6.93 9.68 31.34
N ALA A 506 5.61 9.70 31.42
CA ALA A 506 4.85 10.37 32.46
C ALA A 506 3.72 9.45 32.96
N GLY A 507 3.36 9.56 34.23
CA GLY A 507 2.46 8.59 34.85
C GLY A 507 1.88 9.05 36.17
N ARG A 508 1.02 8.20 36.74
CA ARG A 508 0.32 8.42 38.01
C ARG A 508 1.06 7.71 39.13
N ILE A 509 1.34 8.39 40.23
CA ILE A 509 1.89 7.76 41.43
C ILE A 509 0.82 6.87 42.05
N VAL A 510 1.10 5.57 42.22
CA VAL A 510 0.16 4.58 42.76
C VAL A 510 0.54 4.09 44.15
N ALA A 511 1.83 4.14 44.50
CA ALA A 511 2.32 3.88 45.86
C ALA A 511 3.62 4.66 46.12
N VAL A 512 3.99 4.80 47.40
CA VAL A 512 5.16 5.56 47.83
C VAL A 512 5.91 4.84 48.95
N GLY A 513 7.23 5.03 49.01
CA GLY A 513 8.09 4.53 50.07
C GLY A 513 7.88 5.24 51.41
N ARG A 514 8.40 4.65 52.50
CA ARG A 514 8.20 5.14 53.87
C ARG A 514 8.69 6.57 54.15
N ASN A 515 9.65 7.07 53.36
CA ASN A 515 10.22 8.42 53.47
C ASN A 515 9.56 9.42 52.50
N VAL A 516 8.42 9.06 51.90
CA VAL A 516 7.73 9.83 50.86
C VAL A 516 6.29 10.10 51.29
N ASN A 517 5.81 11.33 51.07
CA ASN A 517 4.48 11.73 51.51
C ASN A 517 3.38 10.98 50.74
N LYS A 518 2.51 10.25 51.46
CA LYS A 518 1.37 9.52 50.89
C LYS A 518 0.38 10.42 50.14
N ALA A 519 0.33 11.71 50.43
CA ALA A 519 -0.49 12.69 49.70
C ALA A 519 -0.09 12.87 48.23
N LEU A 520 1.06 12.33 47.80
CA LEU A 520 1.46 12.30 46.38
C LEU A 520 0.77 11.19 45.58
N ILE A 521 0.12 10.21 46.22
CA ILE A 521 -0.62 9.15 45.52
C ILE A 521 -1.77 9.77 44.71
N GLY A 522 -1.89 9.36 43.45
CA GLY A 522 -2.81 9.93 42.47
C GLY A 522 -2.26 11.13 41.70
N GLN A 523 -1.16 11.75 42.14
CA GLN A 523 -0.54 12.84 41.38
C GLN A 523 0.06 12.32 40.08
N ILE A 524 -0.14 13.08 39.00
CA ILE A 524 0.51 12.85 37.71
C ILE A 524 1.85 13.58 37.69
N VAL A 525 2.90 12.87 37.29
CA VAL A 525 4.29 13.34 37.25
C VAL A 525 4.95 12.97 35.93
N ILE A 526 5.88 13.82 35.50
CA ILE A 526 6.84 13.53 34.43
C ILE A 526 8.12 13.04 35.12
N VAL A 527 8.79 12.06 34.52
CA VAL A 527 9.97 11.44 35.12
C VAL A 527 11.23 11.88 34.37
N GLU A 528 12.18 12.45 35.12
CA GLU A 528 13.57 12.63 34.69
C GLU A 528 14.25 11.25 34.69
N GLU A 529 14.76 10.84 33.54
CA GLU A 529 15.26 9.51 33.27
C GLU A 529 16.61 9.21 33.93
N HIS A 530 17.36 10.25 34.28
CA HIS A 530 18.58 10.14 35.08
C HIS A 530 18.24 10.17 36.57
N TYR A 531 18.76 9.21 37.33
CA TYR A 531 18.62 9.17 38.79
C TYR A 531 19.97 9.30 39.51
N PRO A 532 20.00 10.01 40.66
CA PRO A 532 21.21 10.18 41.45
C PRO A 532 21.67 8.85 42.06
N CYS A 533 22.98 8.73 42.32
CA CYS A 533 23.52 7.60 43.09
C CYS A 533 23.14 7.62 44.57
N LEU A 534 22.69 8.76 45.11
CA LEU A 534 22.29 9.00 46.52
C LEU A 534 23.40 8.80 47.58
N GLU A 535 24.59 8.36 47.18
CA GLU A 535 25.73 8.08 48.07
C GLU A 535 26.82 9.16 48.05
N CYS A 536 26.92 10.00 47.01
CA CYS A 536 27.96 11.04 46.94
C CYS A 536 27.54 12.36 47.62
N ASP A 537 28.53 13.14 48.06
CA ASP A 537 28.34 14.40 48.80
C ASP A 537 27.36 15.36 48.10
N LEU A 538 27.49 15.50 46.78
CA LEU A 538 26.60 16.34 45.96
C LEU A 538 25.14 15.85 45.95
N CYS A 539 24.89 14.55 46.10
CA CYS A 539 23.54 14.00 46.27
C CYS A 539 23.01 14.22 47.69
N LEU A 540 23.86 14.12 48.71
CA LEU A 540 23.51 14.40 50.11
C LEU A 540 23.17 15.89 50.31
N GLU A 541 23.94 16.79 49.68
CA GLU A 541 23.68 18.23 49.59
C GLU A 541 22.49 18.60 48.66
N ARG A 542 21.83 17.62 48.04
CA ARG A 542 20.72 17.80 47.07
C ARG A 542 21.07 18.61 45.81
N LYS A 543 22.36 18.78 45.50
CA LYS A 543 22.90 19.41 44.27
C LYS A 543 22.90 18.41 43.11
N PHE A 544 21.74 17.80 42.85
CA PHE A 544 21.59 16.68 41.92
C PHE A 544 21.97 17.02 40.46
N ASP A 545 21.99 18.30 40.10
CA ASP A 545 22.40 18.84 38.79
C ASP A 545 23.92 18.78 38.54
N LYS A 546 24.74 18.58 39.58
CA LYS A 546 26.23 18.62 39.51
C LYS A 546 26.90 17.28 39.82
N ARG A 547 26.11 16.22 40.02
CA ARG A 547 26.52 14.87 40.49
C ARG A 547 27.62 14.21 39.63
N GLU A 548 28.46 13.41 40.29
CA GLU A 548 29.53 12.60 39.67
C GLU A 548 29.16 11.14 39.38
N ARG A 549 28.06 10.63 39.96
CA ARG A 549 27.53 9.30 39.66
C ARG A 549 26.03 9.37 39.43
N GLU A 550 25.58 8.82 38.31
CA GLU A 550 24.18 8.75 37.90
C GLU A 550 23.85 7.39 37.28
N GLY A 551 22.62 6.93 37.47
CA GLY A 551 22.04 5.86 36.67
C GLY A 551 21.05 6.42 35.64
N PHE A 552 20.69 5.59 34.67
CA PHE A 552 19.74 5.94 33.61
C PHE A 552 18.64 4.87 33.53
N LEU A 553 17.39 5.29 33.43
CA LEU A 553 16.24 4.38 33.52
C LEU A 553 16.19 3.40 32.35
N GLY A 554 16.07 2.10 32.63
CA GLY A 554 16.03 1.06 31.59
C GLY A 554 17.33 0.92 30.77
N TRP A 555 18.44 1.56 31.15
CA TRP A 555 19.66 1.58 30.35
C TRP A 555 20.94 1.35 31.14
N TYR A 556 21.96 0.81 30.47
CA TYR A 556 23.31 0.60 31.02
C TYR A 556 24.29 1.54 30.34
N LYS A 557 24.74 2.56 31.06
CA LYS A 557 25.49 3.69 30.48
C LYS A 557 27.01 3.51 30.57
N SER A 558 27.51 2.70 31.50
CA SER A 558 28.94 2.67 31.86
C SER A 558 29.61 1.29 31.84
N GLY A 559 28.85 0.20 31.97
CA GLY A 559 29.42 -1.13 32.26
C GLY A 559 29.99 -1.26 33.69
N ASN A 560 29.81 -0.25 34.53
CA ASN A 560 30.19 -0.23 35.94
C ASN A 560 29.24 -1.11 36.75
N SER A 561 29.79 -1.98 37.59
CA SER A 561 29.01 -2.84 38.50
C SER A 561 28.31 -2.06 39.63
N LYS A 562 28.56 -0.75 39.75
CA LYS A 562 27.93 0.16 40.71
C LYS A 562 26.69 0.90 40.17
N ASP A 563 26.29 0.66 38.92
CA ASP A 563 25.03 1.20 38.36
C ASP A 563 23.83 0.46 38.99
N TRP A 564 23.04 1.15 39.82
CA TRP A 564 21.85 0.61 40.49
C TRP A 564 20.70 0.36 39.49
N LEU A 565 20.54 -0.88 39.02
CA LEU A 565 19.58 -1.22 37.96
C LEU A 565 18.12 -0.87 38.31
N ARG A 566 17.50 -0.02 37.48
CA ARG A 566 16.04 0.19 37.44
C ARG A 566 15.48 -0.06 36.04
N ASN A 567 14.39 -0.83 36.00
CA ASN A 567 13.61 -1.10 34.78
C ASN A 567 12.91 0.17 34.27
N GLY A 568 12.74 0.26 32.94
CA GLY A 568 11.99 1.32 32.28
C GLY A 568 10.48 1.10 32.22
N ALA A 569 9.82 2.07 31.60
CA ALA A 569 8.38 2.25 31.53
C ALA A 569 7.65 1.44 30.45
N PHE A 570 8.32 0.54 29.71
CA PHE A 570 7.61 -0.50 28.94
C PHE A 570 7.07 -1.62 29.86
N ALA A 571 6.42 -1.23 30.96
CA ALA A 571 5.82 -2.07 31.99
C ALA A 571 4.60 -1.36 32.60
N GLU A 572 3.69 -2.11 33.23
CA GLU A 572 2.53 -1.51 33.91
C GLU A 572 2.93 -0.66 35.13
N PHE A 573 4.09 -0.92 35.75
CA PHE A 573 4.62 -0.12 36.88
C PHE A 573 6.14 0.08 36.84
N VAL A 574 6.59 1.25 37.31
CA VAL A 574 8.00 1.62 37.44
C VAL A 574 8.27 2.15 38.84
N SER A 575 9.33 1.67 39.50
CA SER A 575 9.81 2.24 40.77
C SER A 575 10.98 3.19 40.52
N ILE A 576 10.86 4.46 40.91
CA ILE A 576 11.92 5.46 40.80
C ILE A 576 11.98 6.38 42.02
N HIS A 577 13.18 6.91 42.32
CA HIS A 577 13.41 7.80 43.44
C HIS A 577 12.67 9.14 43.29
N LYS A 578 12.10 9.68 44.38
CA LYS A 578 11.27 10.91 44.37
C LYS A 578 11.94 12.16 43.79
N SER A 579 13.28 12.24 43.75
CA SER A 579 14.01 13.38 43.18
C SER A 579 13.87 13.51 41.67
N CYS A 580 13.57 12.41 40.98
CA CYS A 580 13.41 12.35 39.53
C CYS A 580 12.02 12.82 39.07
N LEU A 581 11.11 13.11 40.01
CA LEU A 581 9.75 13.49 39.70
C LEU A 581 9.64 14.98 39.43
N LYS A 582 9.02 15.32 38.32
CA LYS A 582 8.61 16.68 38.00
C LYS A 582 7.09 16.77 37.97
N SER A 583 6.52 17.76 38.65
CA SER A 583 5.08 18.04 38.54
C SER A 583 4.73 18.46 37.11
N THR A 584 3.66 17.89 36.55
CA THR A 584 3.09 18.35 35.26
C THR A 584 2.49 19.75 35.36
N GLN A 585 2.06 20.16 36.55
CA GLN A 585 1.36 21.41 36.82
C GLN A 585 0.18 21.71 35.86
N GLY A 586 -0.51 20.69 35.33
CA GLY A 586 -1.65 20.86 34.43
C GLY A 586 -1.34 20.71 32.94
N ILE A 587 -0.09 20.48 32.51
CA ILE A 587 0.20 20.30 31.07
C ILE A 587 -0.49 19.04 30.48
N GLU A 588 -0.82 18.06 31.31
CA GLU A 588 -1.56 16.85 30.93
C GLU A 588 -2.98 17.12 30.43
N LYS A 589 -3.52 18.32 30.71
CA LYS A 589 -4.84 18.76 30.23
C LYS A 589 -4.76 19.45 28.86
N LEU A 590 -3.55 19.89 28.47
CA LEU A 590 -3.29 20.58 27.20
C LEU A 590 -3.25 19.61 26.03
N ASN A 591 -3.09 20.13 24.80
CA ASN A 591 -2.91 19.32 23.61
C ASN A 591 -1.42 18.99 23.40
N PHE A 592 -0.85 18.23 24.32
CA PHE A 592 0.56 17.86 24.38
C PHE A 592 0.75 16.57 25.17
N PHE A 593 1.66 15.67 24.75
CA PHE A 593 1.95 14.44 25.49
C PHE A 593 2.96 14.71 26.63
N PRO A 594 2.62 14.51 27.91
CA PRO A 594 3.51 14.83 29.03
C PRO A 594 4.85 14.08 29.01
N SER A 595 4.91 12.87 28.44
CA SER A 595 6.18 12.14 28.23
C SER A 595 7.20 12.91 27.37
N LEU A 596 6.74 13.82 26.50
CA LEU A 596 7.60 14.68 25.68
C LEU A 596 8.07 15.93 26.42
N ALA A 597 7.46 16.25 27.58
CA ALA A 597 7.93 17.34 28.44
C ALA A 597 9.29 17.02 29.04
N GLU A 598 9.66 15.73 29.12
CA GLU A 598 11.08 15.38 29.12
C GLU A 598 11.71 15.88 27.81
N PRO A 599 12.06 15.16 26.74
CA PRO A 599 13.03 15.61 25.72
C PRO A 599 12.89 17.07 25.17
N PHE A 600 11.71 17.69 25.20
CA PHE A 600 11.54 19.14 24.99
C PHE A 600 12.40 20.07 25.87
N GLY A 601 12.42 19.98 27.20
CA GLY A 601 13.15 20.97 28.05
C GLY A 601 14.68 21.07 27.87
N ASN A 602 15.32 20.11 27.21
CA ASN A 602 16.73 20.14 26.82
C ASN A 602 16.94 21.12 25.66
N THR A 603 15.92 21.28 24.81
CA THR A 603 15.82 22.39 23.84
C THR A 603 15.73 23.73 24.55
N VAL A 604 14.90 23.84 25.60
CA VAL A 604 14.74 25.08 26.38
C VAL A 604 16.03 25.46 27.11
N LYS A 605 16.73 24.47 27.69
CA LYS A 605 18.06 24.67 28.29
C LYS A 605 19.11 25.06 27.24
N MET A 606 19.12 24.39 26.09
CA MET A 606 20.04 24.70 25.00
C MET A 606 19.84 26.14 24.50
N GLU A 607 18.60 26.60 24.33
CA GLU A 607 18.32 27.99 23.97
C GLU A 607 18.76 28.98 25.06
N ARG A 608 18.49 28.70 26.34
CA ARG A 608 18.97 29.58 27.43
C ARG A 608 20.49 29.75 27.34
N ILE A 609 21.22 28.65 27.18
CA ILE A 609 22.69 28.63 27.08
C ILE A 609 23.19 29.28 25.78
N ILE A 610 22.56 29.01 24.63
CA ILE A 610 22.88 29.69 23.37
C ILE A 610 22.70 31.20 23.51
N ARG A 611 21.59 31.65 24.10
CA ARG A 611 21.32 33.07 24.32
C ARG A 611 22.32 33.71 25.29
N GLU A 612 22.68 33.03 26.38
CA GLU A 612 23.72 33.48 27.32
C GLU A 612 25.10 33.61 26.64
N LYS A 613 25.50 32.61 25.83
CA LYS A 613 26.83 32.59 25.17
C LYS A 613 26.88 33.44 23.89
N CYS A 614 25.75 33.74 23.27
CA CYS A 614 25.65 34.54 22.05
C CYS A 614 25.16 35.97 22.30
N GLY A 615 24.69 36.31 23.50
CA GLY A 615 24.03 37.58 23.82
C GLY A 615 22.62 37.72 23.24
N ARG A 616 22.33 37.01 22.14
CA ARG A 616 21.05 36.99 21.42
C ARG A 616 20.71 35.57 20.94
N ILE A 617 19.47 35.37 20.49
CA ILE A 617 19.12 34.21 19.68
C ILE A 617 19.74 34.39 18.28
N PRO A 618 20.43 33.39 17.72
CA PRO A 618 21.03 33.50 16.40
C PRO A 618 19.95 33.52 15.31
N GLU A 619 20.13 34.36 14.30
CA GLU A 619 19.25 34.41 13.14
C GLU A 619 19.40 33.16 12.25
N THR A 620 20.62 32.60 12.18
CA THR A 620 20.94 31.39 11.42
C THR A 620 21.48 30.28 12.33
N LEU A 621 20.87 29.10 12.26
CA LEU A 621 21.19 27.93 13.07
C LEU A 621 21.45 26.70 12.21
N LEU A 622 22.60 26.06 12.41
CA LEU A 622 22.97 24.79 11.77
C LEU A 622 22.65 23.65 12.73
N ILE A 623 21.94 22.63 12.27
CA ILE A 623 21.60 21.45 13.08
C ILE A 623 22.12 20.19 12.39
N TRP A 624 23.16 19.62 12.98
CA TRP A 624 23.79 18.38 12.56
C TRP A 624 23.06 17.19 13.19
N GLY A 625 22.56 16.29 12.35
CA GLY A 625 21.50 15.37 12.75
C GLY A 625 20.11 16.03 12.73
N GLY A 626 19.92 17.08 11.92
CA GLY A 626 18.71 17.90 11.84
C GLY A 626 17.44 17.19 11.36
N CYS A 627 17.41 15.86 11.33
CA CYS A 627 16.21 15.03 11.11
C CYS A 627 15.99 13.99 12.22
N GLY A 628 16.73 14.05 13.33
CA GLY A 628 16.51 13.22 14.53
C GLY A 628 15.39 13.77 15.42
N ALA A 629 14.93 12.96 16.37
CA ALA A 629 13.80 13.31 17.26
C ALA A 629 14.00 14.65 18.00
N GLN A 630 15.21 14.92 18.50
CA GLN A 630 15.50 16.17 19.21
C GLN A 630 15.36 17.41 18.30
N ALA A 631 15.66 17.29 17.00
CA ALA A 631 15.51 18.40 16.05
C ALA A 631 14.04 18.79 15.84
N LEU A 632 13.09 17.86 16.02
CA LEU A 632 11.65 18.13 15.95
C LEU A 632 11.16 19.03 17.09
N TYR A 633 11.88 19.05 18.22
CA TYR A 633 11.64 19.99 19.31
C TYR A 633 12.38 21.32 19.08
N MET A 634 13.64 21.23 18.65
CA MET A 634 14.51 22.40 18.52
C MET A 634 14.07 23.34 17.43
N VAL A 635 13.79 22.85 16.22
CA VAL A 635 13.45 23.73 15.10
C VAL A 635 12.23 24.61 15.36
N PRO A 636 11.04 24.08 15.74
CA PRO A 636 9.90 24.95 16.05
C PRO A 636 10.14 25.84 17.27
N TYR A 637 10.91 25.39 18.27
CA TYR A 637 11.25 26.24 19.42
C TYR A 637 12.12 27.43 19.03
N PHE A 638 13.25 27.22 18.35
CA PHE A 638 14.13 28.30 17.93
C PHE A 638 13.45 29.24 16.92
N ALA A 639 12.57 28.72 16.04
CA ALA A 639 11.73 29.55 15.18
C ALA A 639 10.81 30.45 16.02
N SER A 640 10.12 29.90 17.05
CA SER A 640 9.31 30.68 18.00
C SER A 640 10.09 31.69 18.86
N LYS A 641 11.43 31.68 18.79
CA LYS A 641 12.33 32.62 19.48
C LYS A 641 13.12 33.52 18.51
N GLY A 642 12.78 33.51 17.22
CA GLY A 642 13.29 34.46 16.22
C GLY A 642 14.44 33.97 15.34
N THR A 643 14.83 32.69 15.38
CA THR A 643 15.73 32.12 14.36
C THR A 643 15.01 31.99 13.03
N ARG A 644 15.53 32.63 11.98
CA ARG A 644 14.92 32.71 10.64
C ARG A 644 15.51 31.74 9.63
N ASN A 645 16.74 31.29 9.80
CA ASN A 645 17.42 30.40 8.84
C ASN A 645 17.87 29.12 9.54
N PHE A 646 17.45 27.96 9.02
CA PHE A 646 17.84 26.65 9.53
C PHE A 646 18.55 25.84 8.45
N VAL A 647 19.80 25.44 8.72
CA VAL A 647 20.55 24.51 7.87
C VAL A 647 20.50 23.13 8.53
N LEU A 648 19.62 22.27 8.04
CA LEU A 648 19.33 20.95 8.58
C LEU A 648 20.18 19.90 7.85
N ILE A 649 21.24 19.45 8.52
CA ILE A 649 22.24 18.55 7.96
C ILE A 649 21.89 17.11 8.33
N TYR A 650 21.68 16.27 7.32
CA TYR A 650 21.05 14.95 7.45
C TYR A 650 21.86 13.82 6.81
N ARG A 651 21.48 12.58 7.14
CA ARG A 651 21.91 11.36 6.44
C ARG A 651 20.67 10.54 6.05
N GLY A 652 20.59 10.16 4.77
CA GLY A 652 19.50 9.35 4.24
C GLY A 652 18.23 10.14 3.83
N LYS A 653 17.60 9.69 2.74
CA LYS A 653 16.46 10.37 2.10
C LYS A 653 15.12 10.30 2.87
N PRO A 654 14.76 9.22 3.60
CA PRO A 654 13.46 9.16 4.28
C PRO A 654 13.29 10.17 5.41
N ALA A 655 14.24 10.22 6.35
CA ALA A 655 14.22 11.14 7.49
C ALA A 655 14.17 12.62 7.06
N MET A 656 14.89 13.00 5.99
CA MET A 656 14.80 14.35 5.40
C MET A 656 13.40 14.67 4.86
N ARG A 657 12.76 13.74 4.15
CA ARG A 657 11.39 13.94 3.63
C ARG A 657 10.38 14.10 4.75
N TYR A 658 10.57 13.40 5.86
CA TYR A 658 9.77 13.54 7.06
C TYR A 658 9.97 14.91 7.71
N MET A 659 11.23 15.27 8.04
CA MET A 659 11.56 16.55 8.65
C MET A 659 11.04 17.74 7.83
N LYS A 660 11.22 17.71 6.50
CA LYS A 660 10.72 18.75 5.60
C LYS A 660 9.23 19.01 5.78
N ARG A 661 8.41 17.97 5.97
CA ARG A 661 6.95 18.08 6.20
C ARG A 661 6.57 18.58 7.59
N CYS A 662 7.46 18.47 8.58
CA CYS A 662 7.23 18.97 9.93
C CYS A 662 7.52 20.47 10.03
N VAL A 663 8.40 21.01 9.17
CA VAL A 663 8.88 22.40 9.26
C VAL A 663 8.42 23.33 8.13
N THR A 664 7.88 22.81 7.02
CA THR A 664 7.45 23.60 5.83
C THR A 664 6.45 24.74 6.09
N ASP A 665 5.78 24.73 7.23
CA ASP A 665 4.78 25.72 7.65
C ASP A 665 5.16 26.40 8.98
N LEU A 666 6.46 26.47 9.27
CA LEU A 666 7.05 27.40 10.23
C LEU A 666 7.54 28.64 9.48
N ASP A 667 7.48 29.80 10.12
CA ASP A 667 7.92 31.09 9.55
C ASP A 667 9.46 31.22 9.60
N ALA A 668 10.14 30.40 8.79
CA ALA A 668 11.59 30.38 8.65
C ALA A 668 12.02 29.72 7.33
N HIS A 669 13.26 29.97 6.91
CA HIS A 669 13.90 29.38 5.75
C HIS A 669 14.63 28.08 6.11
N PHE A 670 14.45 27.03 5.31
CA PHE A 670 14.96 25.68 5.59
C PHE A 670 15.83 25.14 4.45
N TYR A 671 17.12 24.97 4.74
CA TYR A 671 18.13 24.39 3.85
C TYR A 671 18.40 22.94 4.28
N PHE A 672 18.13 21.97 3.40
CA PHE A 672 18.29 20.54 3.71
C PHE A 672 19.52 19.99 3.00
N VAL A 673 20.58 19.72 3.75
CA VAL A 673 21.90 19.34 3.19
C VAL A 673 22.26 17.92 3.59
N ASN A 674 22.62 17.08 2.63
CA ASN A 674 23.21 15.79 2.97
C ASN A 674 24.60 16.05 3.57
N SER A 675 24.91 15.45 4.72
CA SER A 675 26.23 15.57 5.35
C SER A 675 27.41 15.20 4.44
N GLU A 676 27.17 14.43 3.36
CA GLU A 676 28.19 14.02 2.40
C GLU A 676 28.34 14.98 1.19
N ASP A 677 27.49 15.99 1.06
CA ASP A 677 27.55 16.98 -0.03
C ASP A 677 28.35 18.22 0.40
N GLN A 678 29.68 18.07 0.35
CA GLN A 678 30.59 19.16 0.73
C GLN A 678 30.43 20.41 -0.14
N LYS A 679 30.01 20.28 -1.41
CA LYS A 679 29.85 21.43 -2.32
C LYS A 679 28.65 22.28 -1.94
N GLU A 680 27.53 21.64 -1.59
CA GLU A 680 26.33 22.33 -1.11
C GLU A 680 26.58 23.02 0.25
N LEU A 681 27.29 22.32 1.15
CA LEU A 681 27.78 22.89 2.40
C LEU A 681 28.64 24.13 2.13
N ASP A 682 29.73 24.03 1.36
CA ASP A 682 30.62 25.16 1.09
C ASP A 682 29.92 26.34 0.38
N ARG A 683 28.85 26.09 -0.41
CA ARG A 683 28.01 27.15 -0.98
C ARG A 683 27.23 27.88 0.12
N LEU A 684 26.50 27.15 0.96
CA LEU A 684 25.72 27.72 2.06
C LEU A 684 26.61 28.43 3.08
N LYS A 685 27.86 27.97 3.29
CA LYS A 685 28.85 28.64 4.13
C LYS A 685 29.17 30.06 3.63
N ARG A 686 29.24 30.25 2.30
CA ARG A 686 29.46 31.56 1.67
C ARG A 686 28.19 32.42 1.62
N GLU A 687 27.03 31.81 1.40
CA GLU A 687 25.74 32.50 1.27
C GLU A 687 25.20 33.04 2.61
N LEU A 688 25.33 32.28 3.70
CA LEU A 688 24.64 32.56 4.96
C LEU A 688 25.56 32.96 6.14
N GLY A 689 26.87 33.00 5.93
CA GLY A 689 27.87 33.03 7.01
C GLY A 689 28.51 34.39 7.33
N GLN A 690 27.96 35.51 6.82
CA GLN A 690 28.77 36.71 6.58
C GLN A 690 28.96 37.69 7.76
N GLU A 691 28.09 37.72 8.77
CA GLU A 691 28.20 38.72 9.86
C GLU A 691 28.74 38.15 11.20
N ASP A 692 27.98 37.26 11.85
CA ASP A 692 28.31 36.69 13.18
C ASP A 692 29.00 35.31 13.13
N GLY A 693 29.08 34.69 11.94
CA GLY A 693 29.45 33.27 11.80
C GLY A 693 28.33 32.32 12.26
N PHE A 694 28.48 31.03 11.97
CA PHE A 694 27.41 30.07 12.22
C PHE A 694 27.36 29.57 13.66
N VAL A 695 26.16 29.54 14.24
CA VAL A 695 25.86 28.73 15.43
C VAL A 695 25.47 27.33 14.98
N SER A 696 26.24 26.32 15.40
CA SER A 696 26.00 24.90 15.11
C SER A 696 25.58 24.13 16.35
N ILE A 697 24.57 23.28 16.21
CA ILE A 697 24.15 22.29 17.20
C ILE A 697 24.42 20.90 16.64
N GLU A 698 25.07 20.04 17.43
CA GLU A 698 25.35 18.64 17.08
C GLU A 698 24.49 17.71 17.94
N LEU A 699 23.65 16.88 17.30
CA LEU A 699 22.61 16.07 17.95
C LEU A 699 22.79 14.54 17.82
N THR A 700 23.83 14.07 17.12
CA THR A 700 24.01 12.65 16.78
C THR A 700 24.93 11.90 17.72
N GLY A 701 25.88 12.58 18.36
CA GLY A 701 26.93 11.90 19.13
C GLY A 701 27.94 11.13 18.25
N GLU A 702 27.83 11.20 16.92
CA GLU A 702 28.64 10.41 15.99
C GLU A 702 29.99 11.08 15.72
N LYS A 703 31.09 10.40 16.06
CA LYS A 703 32.46 10.92 15.89
C LYS A 703 32.76 11.56 14.53
N LYS A 704 32.28 10.98 13.42
CA LYS A 704 32.49 11.51 12.07
C LYS A 704 31.75 12.83 11.88
N LEU A 705 30.48 12.93 12.28
CA LEU A 705 29.72 14.18 12.18
C LEU A 705 30.26 15.26 13.13
N GLN A 706 30.66 14.88 14.34
CA GLN A 706 31.31 15.78 15.30
C GLN A 706 32.60 16.40 14.75
N LYS A 707 33.43 15.62 14.04
CA LYS A 707 34.61 16.13 13.32
C LYS A 707 34.22 17.08 12.18
N MET A 708 33.16 16.77 11.43
CA MET A 708 32.69 17.62 10.33
C MET A 708 32.11 18.96 10.82
N VAL A 709 31.44 18.99 11.98
CA VAL A 709 30.98 20.25 12.60
C VAL A 709 32.16 21.19 12.88
N ILE A 710 33.28 20.62 13.37
CA ILE A 710 34.52 21.34 13.68
C ILE A 710 35.16 21.87 12.38
N GLU A 711 35.34 21.01 11.37
CA GLU A 711 35.92 21.39 10.07
C GLU A 711 35.08 22.44 9.32
N TYR A 712 33.76 22.39 9.48
CA TYR A 712 32.84 23.29 8.80
C TYR A 712 32.62 24.64 9.52
N ALA A 713 33.08 24.79 10.77
CA ALA A 713 32.91 26.04 11.52
C ALA A 713 33.52 27.27 10.80
N SER A 714 32.93 28.44 11.02
CA SER A 714 33.41 29.74 10.48
C SER A 714 34.14 30.54 11.55
N PRO A 715 35.10 31.43 11.25
CA PRO A 715 35.99 32.10 12.23
C PRO A 715 35.37 32.84 13.44
N ARG A 716 34.05 33.08 13.47
CA ARG A 716 33.29 33.66 14.60
C ARG A 716 32.17 32.75 15.15
N GLY A 717 32.00 31.58 14.54
CA GLY A 717 30.92 30.63 14.83
C GLY A 717 31.08 29.93 16.18
N LYS A 718 29.98 29.37 16.68
CA LYS A 718 29.89 28.72 18.00
C LYS A 718 29.28 27.33 17.86
N ILE A 719 29.84 26.35 18.56
CA ILE A 719 29.40 24.95 18.50
C ILE A 719 28.83 24.53 19.86
N PHE A 720 27.63 23.95 19.83
CA PHE A 720 26.93 23.43 20.99
C PHE A 720 26.67 21.92 20.81
N TYR A 721 27.24 21.11 21.71
CA TYR A 721 27.17 19.66 21.63
C TYR A 721 26.09 19.07 22.56
N TYR A 722 25.23 18.23 22.00
CA TYR A 722 24.26 17.42 22.73
C TYR A 722 24.88 16.06 23.12
N GLY A 723 25.81 16.09 24.07
CA GLY A 723 26.68 14.97 24.43
C GLY A 723 28.06 15.03 23.75
N LEU A 724 29.09 14.46 24.39
CA LEU A 724 30.50 14.56 23.94
C LEU A 724 31.06 13.22 23.40
N PRO A 725 32.04 13.26 22.46
CA PRO A 725 32.74 12.07 21.99
C PRO A 725 33.57 11.38 23.08
N GLN A 726 33.46 10.05 23.16
CA GLN A 726 34.47 9.21 23.83
C GLN A 726 35.67 8.94 22.90
N GLY A 727 36.88 9.35 23.25
CA GLY A 727 38.12 8.80 22.69
C GLY A 727 38.56 9.28 21.29
N GLY A 728 39.83 9.73 21.19
CA GLY A 728 40.57 10.13 19.97
C GLY A 728 40.88 11.63 19.75
N LYS A 729 41.97 12.15 20.35
CA LYS A 729 42.96 13.19 19.90
C LYS A 729 42.54 14.56 19.28
N LYS A 730 43.52 15.49 19.30
CA LYS A 730 43.48 16.88 18.75
C LYS A 730 43.07 16.96 17.28
N VAL A 731 42.33 18.02 16.93
CA VAL A 731 42.11 18.50 15.55
C VAL A 731 42.81 19.85 15.39
N ILE A 732 43.43 20.12 14.23
CA ILE A 732 44.07 21.40 13.90
C ILE A 732 43.34 21.98 12.68
N ILE A 733 42.91 23.24 12.75
CA ILE A 733 42.28 23.98 11.65
C ILE A 733 43.18 25.19 11.32
N PRO A 734 43.67 25.36 10.08
CA PRO A 734 44.37 26.57 9.66
C PRO A 734 43.46 27.80 9.59
N SER A 735 44.02 28.98 9.91
CA SER A 735 43.47 30.32 9.64
C SER A 735 42.06 30.67 10.17
N THR A 736 41.64 30.11 11.31
CA THR A 736 40.39 30.51 12.00
C THR A 736 40.62 30.85 13.47
N ASN A 737 40.03 31.94 13.98
CA ASN A 737 40.01 32.29 15.42
C ASN A 737 38.98 31.42 16.19
N ILE A 738 39.07 30.11 16.03
CA ILE A 738 38.24 29.08 16.69
C ILE A 738 39.19 28.07 17.29
N ASP A 739 39.03 27.78 18.57
CA ASP A 739 40.04 27.08 19.35
C ASP A 739 39.39 25.91 20.10
N ILE A 740 39.81 24.68 19.77
CA ILE A 740 39.13 23.42 20.11
C ILE A 740 40.13 22.25 20.26
N HIS A 741 40.17 21.60 21.42
CA HIS A 741 40.78 20.28 21.67
C HIS A 741 39.90 19.44 22.64
N THR A 742 40.22 18.15 22.84
CA THR A 742 39.27 17.09 23.25
C THR A 742 39.76 16.22 24.42
N PHE A 743 38.91 15.90 25.45
CA PHE A 743 38.74 14.51 26.01
C PHE A 743 37.78 14.29 27.22
N VAL A 744 37.09 13.11 27.19
CA VAL A 744 36.66 12.19 28.28
C VAL A 744 35.72 12.71 29.41
N THR A 745 35.13 11.76 30.14
CA THR A 745 33.77 11.76 30.71
C THR A 745 33.68 12.03 32.23
N ASP A 746 32.43 12.16 32.70
CA ASP A 746 31.92 11.81 34.06
C ASP A 746 31.23 12.91 34.91
N ARG A 747 30.81 14.05 34.33
CA ARG A 747 30.03 15.07 35.08
C ARG A 747 28.78 15.62 34.38
N ALA A 748 27.87 16.17 35.17
CA ALA A 748 26.72 16.99 34.75
C ALA A 748 26.94 18.46 35.14
N GLY A 749 26.48 19.40 34.29
CA GLY A 749 26.66 20.85 34.53
C GLY A 749 26.69 21.68 33.24
N ILE A 750 27.07 22.96 33.38
CA ILE A 750 27.55 23.81 32.29
C ILE A 750 29.07 23.88 32.44
N GLU A 751 29.79 23.30 31.49
CA GLU A 751 31.27 23.33 31.46
C GLU A 751 31.69 24.25 30.31
N GLU A 752 32.39 25.35 30.64
CA GLU A 752 33.15 26.12 29.65
C GLU A 752 34.51 25.44 29.44
N LEU A 753 34.79 25.03 28.21
CA LEU A 753 36.07 24.47 27.82
C LEU A 753 36.93 25.59 27.22
N SER A 754 38.11 25.86 27.79
CA SER A 754 39.13 26.75 27.21
C SER A 754 40.18 25.92 26.47
N LEU A 755 40.31 26.15 25.17
CA LEU A 755 40.99 25.20 24.27
C LEU A 755 41.98 25.93 23.33
N ASN A 756 43.05 26.47 23.91
CA ASN A 756 44.05 27.41 23.35
C ASN A 756 43.59 28.90 23.25
N GLY A 757 42.30 29.22 23.41
CA GLY A 757 41.84 30.61 23.35
C GLY A 757 40.33 30.84 23.22
N VAL A 758 39.54 29.81 22.88
CA VAL A 758 38.08 29.90 22.69
C VAL A 758 37.30 29.04 23.69
N LYS A 759 36.05 29.47 23.91
CA LYS A 759 35.07 28.88 24.82
C LYS A 759 34.06 28.00 24.07
N ALA A 760 34.09 26.69 24.30
CA ALA A 760 32.98 25.79 23.95
C ALA A 760 32.09 25.52 25.17
N THR A 761 30.81 25.16 24.98
CA THR A 761 29.87 24.91 26.10
C THR A 761 29.11 23.60 25.94
N ARG A 762 29.25 22.72 26.94
CA ARG A 762 28.52 21.45 27.03
C ARG A 762 27.14 21.65 27.65
N VAL A 763 26.12 20.97 27.11
CA VAL A 763 24.74 21.01 27.62
C VAL A 763 24.23 19.60 27.90
N MET A 764 24.13 19.22 29.17
CA MET A 764 23.66 17.91 29.64
C MET A 764 22.74 18.07 30.87
N GLY A 765 21.74 17.20 31.01
CA GLY A 765 20.79 17.18 32.13
C GLY A 765 19.98 18.48 32.27
N ARG A 766 19.12 18.57 33.30
CA ARG A 766 18.27 19.75 33.51
C ARG A 766 18.41 20.36 34.88
N ASP A 767 18.52 21.67 34.89
CA ASP A 767 18.34 22.49 36.07
C ASP A 767 16.86 22.85 36.26
N ASN A 768 16.47 23.13 37.51
CA ASN A 768 15.09 23.43 37.88
C ASN A 768 14.55 24.72 37.22
N GLU A 769 15.43 25.65 36.85
CA GLU A 769 15.07 26.88 36.15
C GLU A 769 14.64 26.58 34.70
N SER A 770 15.44 25.81 33.97
CA SER A 770 15.09 25.32 32.62
C SER A 770 13.79 24.52 32.66
N TRP A 771 13.58 23.70 33.70
CA TRP A 771 12.33 22.96 33.88
C TRP A 771 11.13 23.88 34.10
N LYS A 772 11.24 24.89 34.97
CA LYS A 772 10.18 25.89 35.16
C LYS A 772 9.83 26.58 33.84
N LYS A 773 10.84 27.07 33.11
CA LYS A 773 10.67 27.68 31.79
C LYS A 773 10.05 26.72 30.76
N THR A 774 10.35 25.42 30.86
CA THR A 774 9.75 24.37 30.01
C THR A 774 8.25 24.27 30.24
N ILE A 775 7.82 24.17 31.51
CA ILE A 775 6.40 24.13 31.88
C ILE A 775 5.69 25.44 31.52
N ASP A 776 6.29 26.59 31.81
CA ASP A 776 5.69 27.90 31.51
C ASP A 776 5.53 28.11 29.99
N THR A 777 6.53 27.72 29.19
CA THR A 777 6.45 27.69 27.72
C THR A 777 5.33 26.77 27.25
N LEU A 778 5.31 25.51 27.73
CA LEU A 778 4.30 24.53 27.35
C LEU A 778 2.89 24.94 27.77
N LYS A 779 2.71 25.77 28.79
CA LYS A 779 1.39 26.35 29.16
C LYS A 779 0.98 27.50 28.24
N THR A 780 1.88 28.45 28.01
CA THR A 780 1.57 29.72 27.35
C THR A 780 1.52 29.63 25.82
N ASP A 781 2.39 28.85 25.19
CA ASP A 781 2.55 28.86 23.73
C ASP A 781 1.76 27.73 23.04
N ALA A 782 0.52 28.05 22.65
CA ALA A 782 -0.38 27.09 22.00
C ALA A 782 0.05 26.67 20.59
N GLN A 783 0.68 27.59 19.85
CA GLN A 783 1.11 27.33 18.48
C GLN A 783 2.38 26.47 18.48
N LEU A 784 3.36 26.79 19.33
CA LEU A 784 4.53 25.94 19.56
C LEU A 784 4.16 24.52 20.01
N ARG A 785 3.17 24.35 20.91
CA ARG A 785 2.65 23.01 21.26
C ARG A 785 2.18 22.27 20.01
N LYS A 786 1.35 22.91 19.18
CA LYS A 786 0.84 22.33 17.93
C LYS A 786 1.97 21.98 16.97
N ASP A 787 3.01 22.82 16.88
CA ASP A 787 4.17 22.62 16.02
C ASP A 787 5.07 21.47 16.46
N ILE A 788 5.39 21.39 17.75
CA ILE A 788 6.09 20.24 18.36
C ILE A 788 5.29 18.94 18.17
N MET A 789 3.96 19.02 18.15
CA MET A 789 3.07 17.86 17.99
C MET A 789 2.76 17.53 16.52
N LYS A 790 3.13 18.36 15.52
CA LYS A 790 2.98 18.04 14.08
C LYS A 790 3.52 16.65 13.69
N PRO A 791 4.69 16.19 14.17
CA PRO A 791 5.20 14.83 13.96
C PRO A 791 4.20 13.71 14.32
N LEU A 792 3.34 13.96 15.31
CA LEU A 792 2.38 13.03 15.90
C LEU A 792 0.92 13.31 15.50
N VAL A 793 0.65 14.40 14.78
CA VAL A 793 -0.71 14.86 14.39
C VAL A 793 -0.91 14.89 12.87
N ARG A 794 0.14 15.07 12.06
CA ARG A 794 0.03 14.90 10.59
C ARG A 794 0.02 13.41 10.24
N GLN A 795 -0.97 12.98 9.45
CA GLN A 795 -0.97 11.64 8.85
C GLN A 795 0.33 11.41 8.08
N VAL A 796 1.23 10.63 8.66
CA VAL A 796 2.44 10.17 7.99
C VAL A 796 2.01 9.05 7.04
N PRO A 797 2.19 9.19 5.71
CA PRO A 797 1.91 8.08 4.81
C PRO A 797 2.77 6.89 5.21
N GLN A 798 2.15 5.71 5.34
CA GLN A 798 2.78 4.52 5.92
C GLN A 798 4.19 4.22 5.34
N LYS A 799 4.37 4.49 4.04
CA LYS A 799 5.66 4.48 3.30
C LYS A 799 6.85 5.26 3.92
N ILE A 800 6.64 6.14 4.91
CA ILE A 800 7.70 6.88 5.62
C ILE A 800 7.93 6.32 7.03
N LEU A 801 6.95 5.62 7.62
CA LEU A 801 7.09 4.89 8.89
C LEU A 801 7.67 3.47 8.67
N GLU A 802 7.55 2.94 7.45
CA GLU A 802 8.06 1.63 7.03
C GLU A 802 9.52 1.66 6.54
N SER A 803 10.19 2.83 6.60
CA SER A 803 11.55 3.08 6.06
C SER A 803 12.50 3.71 7.06
#